data_AF-A0A1G1Q603-F1
#
_entry.id   AF-A0A1G1Q603-F1
#
_cell.length_a   1.000
_cell.length_b   1.000
_cell.length_c   1.000
_cell.angle_alpha   90.00
_cell.angle_beta   90.00
_cell.angle_gamma   90.00
#
_symmetry.space_group_name_H-M   'P 1'
#
loop_
_entity.id
_entity.type
_entity.pdbx_description
1 polymer ?
#
loop_
_entity_poly.entity_id
_entity_poly.type
_entity_poly.pdbx_seq_one_letter_code
_entity_poly.pdbx_strand_id
1 'polypeptide(L)'
;MEVKNKKHLFFRADDIAELNENFEKLIDIFIAHEVPIHLATIPQKLTNECIGYLTKIIKSYGDLIEIGQHGFSHENHSKSKDKFGKYEFGKNRTYKQQLDDIVAGNRLLKKYFKRKITVFTPPWHGFDENTLSILEKTGFSAISLGRKKVKFESQYDLRYIPLRIDFNKRNDDGSWVSEDNKEIIKKIFISKCSTAGILLHHNAFNNPEEFSHLDKLLRFLKKDKFINFISLSDSILLDIDENKVYPEILAYYLNYQFVPKPLTLTRNSANPICGNYNFNFQDNPKTLKESTAKISATLYSQFKNVLQRQLPDNERAVGILLSGGLDSAAILHTLRDITDRKIYTLTGAYSKNSQNLVYADKLAKRYNTIHQSLIIPPESLKVMPELYSKNIPQPIGDNGFLSTYLMIRKLKERTQYVFSGDGADCLFCGLQMHKKNITEGKNITAYEHYQFGEIFLDKGALNMVFGGNNHNICLETPLRQVADKIITKDPIKRQVLLDLDFLVKNRVDYIFYAAKTNNVDVFLPYLDKKLINFALKIPDEDLFNASYQQKHLLRQAFKEKLPVWVLSRKKEGFTPPFKLWYYSNKEFVVKTLVKAKNIGISSDYIKYLVINVKNSNKYIIGMKIWLLLNLISWHNRLSYPKKTQLS
;
A
#
# COMPACT_ATOMS: atom_id res chain seq x y z
N MET A 1 -33.12 -21.72 2.06
CA MET A 1 -32.53 -22.08 0.77
C MET A 1 -31.38 -21.13 0.49
N GLU A 2 -30.14 -21.54 0.77
CA GLU A 2 -28.95 -20.74 0.47
C GLU A 2 -28.80 -20.62 -1.05
N VAL A 3 -28.65 -19.39 -1.55
CA VAL A 3 -28.22 -19.13 -2.93
C VAL A 3 -26.84 -19.76 -3.09
N LYS A 4 -26.75 -20.91 -3.76
CA LYS A 4 -25.45 -21.51 -4.09
C LYS A 4 -24.67 -20.51 -4.95
N ASN A 5 -23.62 -19.92 -4.40
CA ASN A 5 -22.71 -19.05 -5.15
C ASN A 5 -22.05 -19.86 -6.27
N LYS A 6 -21.96 -19.25 -7.46
CA LYS A 6 -21.26 -19.83 -8.63
C LYS A 6 -19.81 -20.18 -8.25
N LYS A 7 -19.33 -21.35 -8.68
CA LYS A 7 -17.96 -21.84 -8.50
C LYS A 7 -17.19 -21.76 -9.81
N HIS A 8 -15.96 -21.29 -9.74
CA HIS A 8 -15.06 -21.19 -10.89
C HIS A 8 -13.96 -22.26 -10.79
N LEU A 9 -13.91 -23.17 -11.75
CA LEU A 9 -12.99 -24.32 -11.75
C LEU A 9 -11.89 -24.14 -12.79
N PHE A 10 -10.66 -24.45 -12.42
CA PHE A 10 -9.54 -24.55 -13.33
C PHE A 10 -8.75 -25.85 -13.07
N PHE A 11 -8.08 -26.34 -14.10
CA PHE A 11 -7.30 -27.57 -14.05
C PHE A 11 -5.84 -27.29 -14.36
N ARG A 12 -4.95 -27.98 -13.65
CA ARG A 12 -3.51 -27.94 -13.91
C ARG A 12 -2.96 -29.35 -14.02
N ALA A 13 -2.26 -29.65 -15.12
CA ALA A 13 -1.48 -30.87 -15.26
C ALA A 13 0.01 -30.57 -15.03
N ASP A 14 0.64 -31.29 -14.10
CA ASP A 14 2.05 -31.14 -13.78
C ASP A 14 2.92 -32.14 -14.57
N ASP A 15 4.24 -31.91 -14.51
CA ASP A 15 5.28 -32.77 -15.08
C ASP A 15 5.28 -32.94 -16.60
N ILE A 16 4.82 -31.93 -17.35
CA ILE A 16 4.77 -32.02 -18.82
C ILE A 16 6.19 -31.89 -19.39
N ALA A 17 6.71 -32.97 -19.95
CA ALA A 17 8.07 -33.05 -20.52
C ALA A 17 8.12 -33.92 -21.79
N GLU A 18 7.55 -35.13 -21.73
CA GLU A 18 7.58 -36.09 -22.84
C GLU A 18 6.16 -36.32 -23.39
N LEU A 19 6.06 -36.69 -24.67
CA LEU A 19 4.80 -37.10 -25.27
C LEU A 19 4.60 -38.59 -24.99
N ASN A 20 3.44 -38.95 -24.47
CA ASN A 20 3.02 -40.34 -24.30
C ASN A 20 1.50 -40.44 -24.49
N GLU A 21 1.02 -41.66 -24.71
CA GLU A 21 -0.41 -41.91 -24.96
C GLU A 21 -1.31 -41.38 -23.84
N ASN A 22 -0.85 -41.41 -22.58
CA ASN A 22 -1.63 -40.94 -21.45
C ASN A 22 -1.82 -39.43 -21.50
N PHE A 23 -0.77 -38.70 -21.89
CA PHE A 23 -0.83 -37.26 -22.06
C PHE A 23 -1.74 -36.88 -23.24
N GLU A 24 -1.65 -37.59 -24.37
CA GLU A 24 -2.54 -37.35 -25.53
C GLU A 24 -4.00 -37.58 -25.16
N LYS A 25 -4.34 -38.74 -24.56
CA LYS A 25 -5.69 -39.07 -24.11
C LYS A 25 -6.24 -38.06 -23.08
N LEU A 26 -5.39 -37.57 -22.18
CA LEU A 26 -5.77 -36.52 -21.23
C LEU A 26 -6.20 -35.26 -21.98
N ILE A 27 -5.39 -34.80 -22.93
CA ILE A 27 -5.68 -33.61 -23.72
C ILE A 27 -6.96 -33.78 -24.56
N ASP A 28 -7.14 -34.94 -25.19
CA ASP A 28 -8.34 -35.24 -25.99
C ASP A 28 -9.63 -35.12 -25.16
N ILE A 29 -9.61 -35.60 -23.91
CA ILE A 29 -10.75 -35.45 -22.99
C ILE A 29 -11.05 -33.97 -22.73
N PHE A 30 -10.05 -33.15 -22.42
CA PHE A 30 -10.25 -31.72 -22.15
C PHE A 30 -10.77 -30.95 -23.37
N ILE A 31 -10.24 -31.26 -24.56
CA ILE A 31 -10.70 -30.68 -25.82
C ILE A 31 -12.15 -31.11 -26.11
N ALA A 32 -12.48 -32.39 -25.97
CA ALA A 32 -13.84 -32.90 -26.22
C ALA A 32 -14.89 -32.28 -25.28
N HIS A 33 -14.51 -31.95 -24.04
CA HIS A 33 -15.39 -31.25 -23.10
C HIS A 33 -15.33 -29.72 -23.22
N GLU A 34 -14.46 -29.16 -24.06
CA GLU A 34 -14.19 -27.72 -24.19
C GLU A 34 -13.84 -27.07 -22.85
N VAL A 35 -13.02 -27.75 -22.04
CA VAL A 35 -12.60 -27.27 -20.72
C VAL A 35 -11.16 -26.77 -20.80
N PRO A 36 -10.86 -25.54 -20.34
CA PRO A 36 -9.49 -25.05 -20.28
C PRO A 36 -8.61 -25.86 -19.32
N ILE A 37 -7.35 -26.08 -19.72
CA ILE A 37 -6.33 -26.75 -18.92
C ILE A 37 -5.00 -26.01 -18.99
N HIS A 38 -4.37 -25.89 -17.82
CA HIS A 38 -3.02 -25.36 -17.68
C HIS A 38 -1.99 -26.49 -17.64
N LEU A 39 -0.98 -26.41 -18.50
CA LEU A 39 0.09 -27.38 -18.64
C LEU A 39 1.37 -26.80 -18.02
N ALA A 40 1.78 -27.34 -16.88
CA ALA A 40 3.01 -26.95 -16.22
C ALA A 40 4.19 -27.73 -16.85
N THR A 41 4.91 -27.06 -17.74
CA THR A 41 5.94 -27.68 -18.59
C THR A 41 7.35 -27.56 -18.01
N ILE A 42 8.14 -28.63 -18.05
CA ILE A 42 9.54 -28.66 -17.57
C ILE A 42 10.47 -28.25 -18.73
N PRO A 43 10.97 -27.01 -18.79
CA PRO A 43 11.58 -26.46 -20.00
C PRO A 43 12.78 -27.25 -20.54
N GLN A 44 13.64 -27.76 -19.66
CA GLN A 44 14.86 -28.48 -20.06
C GLN A 44 14.58 -29.91 -20.53
N LYS A 45 13.48 -30.52 -20.05
CA LYS A 45 13.12 -31.91 -20.36
C LYS A 45 12.10 -32.05 -21.50
N LEU A 46 11.61 -30.94 -22.05
CA LEU A 46 10.68 -30.96 -23.17
C LEU A 46 11.30 -31.61 -24.42
N THR A 47 10.74 -32.74 -24.85
CA THR A 47 11.19 -33.42 -26.08
C THR A 47 10.68 -32.72 -27.33
N ASN A 48 11.37 -32.89 -28.46
CA ASN A 48 10.95 -32.28 -29.73
C ASN A 48 9.57 -32.74 -30.18
N GLU A 49 9.22 -34.02 -29.93
CA GLU A 49 7.89 -34.57 -30.21
C GLU A 49 6.81 -33.88 -29.38
N CYS A 50 7.05 -33.72 -28.07
CA CYS A 50 6.13 -33.01 -27.19
C CYS A 50 5.98 -31.53 -27.58
N ILE A 51 7.08 -30.85 -27.93
CA ILE A 51 7.04 -29.47 -28.44
C ILE A 51 6.19 -29.37 -29.72
N GLY A 52 6.38 -30.31 -30.66
CA GLY A 52 5.61 -30.36 -31.90
C GLY A 52 4.11 -30.57 -31.64
N TYR A 53 3.78 -31.52 -30.78
CA TYR A 53 2.40 -31.78 -30.36
C TYR A 53 1.75 -30.57 -29.67
N LEU A 54 2.40 -30.01 -28.65
CA LEU A 54 1.94 -28.83 -27.93
C LEU A 54 1.73 -27.64 -28.87
N THR A 55 2.66 -27.41 -29.80
CA THR A 55 2.52 -26.33 -30.79
C THR A 55 1.29 -26.52 -31.68
N LYS A 56 1.02 -27.76 -32.10
CA LYS A 56 -0.17 -28.10 -32.92
C LYS A 56 -1.47 -27.86 -32.15
N ILE A 57 -1.58 -28.34 -30.91
CA ILE A 57 -2.80 -28.17 -30.11
C ILE A 57 -3.01 -26.71 -29.68
N ILE A 58 -1.94 -25.97 -29.35
CA ILE A 58 -2.03 -24.54 -29.02
C ILE A 58 -2.51 -23.73 -30.22
N LYS A 59 -2.07 -24.07 -31.43
CA LYS A 59 -2.52 -23.42 -32.65
C LYS A 59 -4.02 -23.69 -32.93
N SER A 60 -4.49 -24.88 -32.60
CA SER A 60 -5.85 -25.33 -32.94
C SER A 60 -6.89 -25.00 -31.85
N TYR A 61 -6.48 -25.01 -30.58
CA TYR A 61 -7.33 -24.89 -29.39
C TYR A 61 -6.76 -23.87 -28.38
N GLY A 62 -6.24 -22.76 -28.90
CA GLY A 62 -5.44 -21.81 -28.14
C GLY A 62 -6.12 -21.20 -26.91
N ASP A 63 -7.45 -21.16 -26.87
CA ASP A 63 -8.25 -20.65 -25.75
C ASP A 63 -8.43 -21.70 -24.63
N LEU A 64 -8.22 -22.98 -24.94
CA LEU A 64 -8.33 -24.09 -23.98
C LEU A 64 -6.97 -24.49 -23.39
N ILE A 65 -5.86 -24.23 -24.10
CA ILE A 65 -4.53 -24.68 -23.69
C ILE A 65 -3.68 -23.52 -23.18
N GLU A 66 -3.39 -23.53 -21.88
CA GLU A 66 -2.46 -22.60 -21.23
C GLU A 66 -1.14 -23.28 -20.89
N ILE A 67 -0.01 -22.59 -21.10
CA ILE A 67 1.33 -23.11 -20.78
C ILE A 67 1.95 -22.29 -19.64
N GLY A 68 2.44 -22.99 -18.62
CA GLY A 68 3.24 -22.43 -17.53
C GLY A 68 4.61 -23.09 -17.44
N GLN A 69 5.50 -22.44 -16.69
CA GLN A 69 6.83 -22.98 -16.41
C GLN A 69 6.81 -23.81 -15.13
N HIS A 70 7.16 -25.09 -15.25
CA HIS A 70 7.39 -25.99 -14.13
C HIS A 70 8.88 -26.14 -13.85
N GLY A 71 9.42 -25.24 -13.04
CA GLY A 71 10.84 -25.21 -12.71
C GLY A 71 11.75 -25.03 -13.93
N PHE A 72 12.88 -25.73 -13.99
CA PHE A 72 13.75 -25.77 -15.17
C PHE A 72 14.07 -27.19 -15.65
N SER A 73 14.70 -28.00 -14.79
CA SER A 73 15.12 -29.38 -15.01
C SER A 73 14.34 -30.39 -14.16
N HIS A 74 13.64 -29.91 -13.13
CA HIS A 74 12.96 -30.73 -12.14
C HIS A 74 13.97 -31.64 -11.37
N GLU A 75 15.16 -31.10 -11.07
CA GLU A 75 16.18 -31.74 -10.25
C GLU A 75 16.03 -31.34 -8.77
N ASN A 76 16.23 -32.30 -7.86
CA ASN A 76 16.19 -32.03 -6.42
C ASN A 76 17.56 -31.55 -5.94
N HIS A 77 17.63 -30.28 -5.53
CA HIS A 77 18.84 -29.67 -4.98
C HIS A 77 18.84 -29.63 -3.44
N SER A 78 17.85 -30.22 -2.81
CA SER A 78 17.82 -30.41 -1.35
C SER A 78 18.55 -31.70 -0.94
N LYS A 79 18.96 -31.80 0.33
CA LYS A 79 19.40 -33.06 0.93
C LYS A 79 18.24 -34.01 1.30
N SER A 80 16.99 -33.56 1.13
CA SER A 80 15.80 -34.32 1.54
C SER A 80 15.43 -35.37 0.51
N LYS A 81 15.15 -36.59 0.98
CA LYS A 81 14.46 -37.62 0.21
C LYS A 81 12.94 -37.59 0.41
N ASP A 82 12.46 -36.91 1.45
CA ASP A 82 11.04 -36.68 1.73
C ASP A 82 10.43 -35.67 0.76
N LYS A 83 9.21 -35.95 0.27
CA LYS A 83 8.46 -35.16 -0.72
C LYS A 83 8.24 -33.72 -0.26
N PHE A 84 8.04 -33.47 1.03
CA PHE A 84 7.79 -32.13 1.54
C PHE A 84 9.07 -31.30 1.72
N GLY A 85 10.22 -31.96 1.85
CA GLY A 85 11.53 -31.31 1.93
C GLY A 85 12.25 -31.11 0.58
N LYS A 86 11.75 -31.68 -0.52
CA LYS A 86 12.34 -31.53 -1.86
C LYS A 86 12.09 -30.15 -2.44
N TYR A 87 13.07 -29.67 -3.20
CA TYR A 87 12.94 -28.46 -4.00
C TYR A 87 14.01 -28.40 -5.09
N GLU A 88 13.67 -27.78 -6.20
CA GLU A 88 14.62 -27.38 -7.24
C GLU A 88 15.20 -25.98 -6.96
N PHE A 89 14.37 -25.08 -6.45
CA PHE A 89 14.74 -23.73 -6.05
C PHE A 89 14.65 -23.61 -4.54
N GLY A 90 15.65 -23.05 -3.88
CA GLY A 90 15.64 -22.96 -2.42
C GLY A 90 17.03 -22.70 -1.85
N LYS A 91 17.11 -22.69 -0.52
CA LYS A 91 18.27 -22.22 0.27
C LYS A 91 19.63 -22.82 -0.11
N ASN A 92 19.66 -24.00 -0.72
CA ASN A 92 20.89 -24.65 -1.16
C ASN A 92 21.39 -24.17 -2.54
N ARG A 93 20.69 -23.23 -3.19
CA ARG A 93 21.09 -22.62 -4.47
C ARG A 93 21.21 -21.10 -4.33
N THR A 94 22.25 -20.53 -4.93
CA THR A 94 22.47 -19.07 -4.94
C THR A 94 21.42 -18.34 -5.78
N TYR A 95 21.18 -17.05 -5.49
CA TYR A 95 20.28 -16.20 -6.28
C TYR A 95 20.60 -16.26 -7.78
N LYS A 96 21.88 -16.20 -8.16
CA LYS A 96 22.31 -16.23 -9.56
C LYS A 96 21.93 -17.56 -10.24
N GLN A 97 22.19 -18.69 -9.60
CA GLN A 97 21.81 -20.00 -10.14
C GLN A 97 20.30 -20.14 -10.35
N GLN A 98 19.50 -19.66 -9.39
CA GLN A 98 18.05 -19.67 -9.52
C GLN A 98 17.57 -18.73 -10.65
N LEU A 99 18.17 -17.54 -10.77
CA LEU A 99 17.88 -16.56 -11.82
C LEU A 99 18.16 -17.13 -13.21
N ASP A 100 19.33 -17.72 -13.41
CA ASP A 100 19.77 -18.26 -14.70
C ASP A 100 18.79 -19.33 -15.19
N ASP A 101 18.39 -20.27 -14.32
CA ASP A 101 17.46 -21.35 -14.66
C ASP A 101 16.03 -20.84 -14.94
N ILE A 102 15.52 -19.95 -14.10
CA ILE A 102 14.16 -19.38 -14.27
C ILE A 102 14.08 -18.62 -15.60
N VAL A 103 15.07 -17.76 -15.89
CA VAL A 103 15.13 -16.97 -17.12
C VAL A 103 15.36 -17.87 -18.35
N ALA A 104 16.25 -18.85 -18.26
CA ALA A 104 16.52 -19.78 -19.35
C ALA A 104 15.26 -20.58 -19.71
N GLY A 105 14.56 -21.12 -18.70
CA GLY A 105 13.31 -21.84 -18.90
C GLY A 105 12.24 -20.97 -19.58
N ASN A 106 12.05 -19.75 -19.08
CA ASN A 106 11.05 -18.83 -19.64
C ASN A 106 11.36 -18.48 -21.10
N ARG A 107 12.65 -18.26 -21.40
CA ARG A 107 13.14 -17.98 -22.76
C ARG A 107 12.90 -19.15 -23.71
N LEU A 108 13.15 -20.38 -23.28
CA LEU A 108 12.91 -21.59 -24.08
C LEU A 108 11.42 -21.73 -24.41
N LEU A 109 10.56 -21.66 -23.41
CA LEU A 109 9.11 -21.79 -23.60
C LEU A 109 8.54 -20.69 -24.51
N LYS A 110 8.97 -19.43 -24.33
CA LYS A 110 8.63 -18.32 -25.25
C LYS A 110 9.10 -18.60 -26.67
N LYS A 111 10.30 -19.16 -26.85
CA LYS A 111 10.85 -19.50 -28.16
C LYS A 111 10.00 -20.56 -28.85
N TYR A 112 9.62 -21.61 -28.13
CA TYR A 112 8.85 -22.75 -28.65
C TYR A 112 7.41 -22.36 -29.00
N PHE A 113 6.68 -21.77 -28.06
CA PHE A 113 5.23 -21.61 -28.18
C PHE A 113 4.78 -20.21 -28.62
N LYS A 114 5.72 -19.25 -28.74
CA LYS A 114 5.44 -17.85 -29.12
C LYS A 114 4.37 -17.18 -28.22
N ARG A 115 4.28 -17.61 -26.96
CA ARG A 115 3.36 -17.09 -25.95
C ARG A 115 4.12 -16.51 -24.76
N LYS A 116 3.49 -15.54 -24.09
CA LYS A 116 4.00 -15.03 -22.81
C LYS A 116 3.78 -16.07 -21.73
N ILE A 117 4.84 -16.44 -21.01
CA ILE A 117 4.76 -17.34 -19.86
C ILE A 117 4.75 -16.49 -18.59
N THR A 118 3.65 -16.55 -17.85
CA THR A 118 3.36 -15.65 -16.71
C THR A 118 3.14 -16.39 -15.40
N VAL A 119 2.90 -17.70 -15.44
CA VAL A 119 2.68 -18.55 -14.26
C VAL A 119 3.89 -19.47 -14.07
N PHE A 120 4.39 -19.48 -12.84
CA PHE A 120 5.46 -20.38 -12.41
C PHE A 120 4.91 -21.43 -11.44
N THR A 121 5.36 -22.68 -11.59
CA THR A 121 5.01 -23.78 -10.71
C THR A 121 6.33 -24.40 -10.22
N PRO A 122 6.73 -24.24 -8.96
CA PRO A 122 7.95 -24.86 -8.47
C PRO A 122 7.74 -26.37 -8.27
N PRO A 123 8.70 -27.22 -8.72
CA PRO A 123 8.72 -28.64 -8.42
C PRO A 123 8.62 -28.94 -6.93
N TRP A 124 7.83 -29.96 -6.59
CA TRP A 124 7.50 -30.36 -5.21
C TRP A 124 6.94 -29.21 -4.33
N HIS A 125 6.47 -28.13 -4.96
CA HIS A 125 6.03 -26.91 -4.30
C HIS A 125 7.09 -26.28 -3.38
N GLY A 126 8.38 -26.47 -3.69
CA GLY A 126 9.51 -26.01 -2.89
C GLY A 126 10.25 -24.83 -3.52
N PHE A 127 10.41 -23.75 -2.76
CA PHE A 127 11.06 -22.50 -3.16
C PHE A 127 11.47 -21.68 -1.92
N ASP A 128 12.25 -20.61 -2.12
CA ASP A 128 12.63 -19.64 -1.08
C ASP A 128 12.32 -18.18 -1.50
N GLU A 129 12.73 -17.21 -0.68
CA GLU A 129 12.53 -15.78 -0.96
C GLU A 129 13.29 -15.28 -2.19
N ASN A 130 14.46 -15.86 -2.49
CA ASN A 130 15.20 -15.53 -3.72
C ASN A 130 14.36 -15.89 -4.94
N THR A 131 13.73 -17.07 -4.91
CA THR A 131 12.82 -17.50 -5.98
C THR A 131 11.71 -16.47 -6.20
N LEU A 132 11.05 -16.01 -5.13
CA LEU A 132 9.99 -15.00 -5.23
C LEU A 132 10.49 -13.68 -5.80
N SER A 133 11.61 -13.15 -5.31
CA SER A 133 12.17 -11.90 -5.84
C SER A 133 12.54 -12.00 -7.33
N ILE A 134 13.06 -13.15 -7.76
CA ILE A 134 13.43 -13.40 -9.16
C ILE A 134 12.18 -13.43 -10.04
N LEU A 135 11.15 -14.16 -9.65
CA LEU A 135 9.92 -14.30 -10.44
C LEU A 135 9.27 -12.94 -10.71
N GLU A 136 9.21 -12.07 -9.71
CA GLU A 136 8.69 -10.70 -9.85
C GLU A 136 9.54 -9.90 -10.86
N LYS A 137 10.86 -9.85 -10.67
CA LYS A 137 11.78 -9.09 -11.53
C LYS A 137 11.84 -9.60 -12.97
N THR A 138 11.53 -10.87 -13.19
CA THR A 138 11.55 -11.52 -14.51
C THR A 138 10.19 -11.52 -15.21
N GLY A 139 9.17 -10.89 -14.60
CA GLY A 139 7.89 -10.62 -15.23
C GLY A 139 6.88 -11.75 -15.15
N PHE A 140 7.06 -12.71 -14.23
CA PHE A 140 5.98 -13.61 -13.84
C PHE A 140 4.95 -12.85 -13.02
N SER A 141 3.67 -13.15 -13.23
CA SER A 141 2.57 -12.54 -12.49
C SER A 141 2.02 -13.46 -11.40
N ALA A 142 2.34 -14.76 -11.44
CA ALA A 142 1.79 -15.72 -10.50
C ALA A 142 2.70 -16.92 -10.23
N ILE A 143 2.50 -17.51 -9.04
CA ILE A 143 3.04 -18.79 -8.62
C ILE A 143 1.87 -19.71 -8.25
N SER A 144 1.83 -20.91 -8.84
CA SER A 144 0.76 -21.90 -8.60
C SER A 144 1.27 -23.07 -7.78
N LEU A 145 0.55 -23.45 -6.72
CA LEU A 145 1.05 -24.36 -5.67
C LEU A 145 -0.05 -25.28 -5.13
N GLY A 146 0.32 -26.50 -4.77
CA GLY A 146 -0.53 -27.43 -4.02
C GLY A 146 -0.75 -27.03 -2.56
N ARG A 147 -1.34 -27.96 -1.77
CA ARG A 147 -1.61 -27.79 -0.33
C ARG A 147 -0.32 -27.74 0.52
N LYS A 148 0.45 -26.67 0.41
CA LYS A 148 1.53 -26.34 1.34
C LYS A 148 1.18 -25.02 2.02
N LYS A 149 1.31 -24.95 3.36
CA LYS A 149 1.17 -23.70 4.12
C LYS A 149 2.36 -22.79 3.78
N VAL A 150 2.26 -22.09 2.65
CA VAL A 150 3.24 -21.06 2.29
C VAL A 150 2.86 -19.78 3.01
N LYS A 151 3.77 -19.26 3.85
CA LYS A 151 3.71 -17.87 4.29
C LYS A 151 4.16 -17.01 3.12
N PHE A 152 3.21 -16.38 2.45
CA PHE A 152 3.48 -15.40 1.41
C PHE A 152 3.52 -14.02 2.07
N GLU A 153 4.70 -13.43 2.18
CA GLU A 153 4.85 -12.06 2.71
C GLU A 153 4.44 -11.05 1.64
N SER A 154 3.74 -9.99 2.05
CA SER A 154 3.05 -9.02 1.19
C SER A 154 3.96 -8.07 0.41
N GLN A 155 5.24 -8.42 0.25
CA GLN A 155 6.26 -7.53 -0.32
C GLN A 155 6.47 -7.71 -1.84
N TYR A 156 5.93 -8.77 -2.45
CA TYR A 156 6.09 -9.09 -3.87
C TYR A 156 4.76 -8.95 -4.64
N ASP A 157 4.77 -8.35 -5.83
CA ASP A 157 3.63 -8.29 -6.76
C ASP A 157 3.43 -9.62 -7.53
N LEU A 158 3.55 -10.74 -6.82
CA LEU A 158 3.34 -12.09 -7.33
C LEU A 158 2.06 -12.67 -6.78
N ARG A 159 1.31 -13.37 -7.64
CA ARG A 159 0.03 -13.94 -7.25
C ARG A 159 0.08 -15.42 -6.92
N TYR A 160 -0.30 -15.78 -5.71
CA TYR A 160 -0.48 -17.18 -5.32
C TYR A 160 -1.78 -17.77 -5.89
N ILE A 161 -1.68 -18.91 -6.58
CA ILE A 161 -2.81 -19.66 -7.14
C ILE A 161 -2.86 -21.06 -6.48
N PRO A 162 -3.77 -21.30 -5.51
CA PRO A 162 -3.86 -22.57 -4.81
C PRO A 162 -4.53 -23.67 -5.64
N LEU A 163 -3.91 -24.84 -5.69
CA LEU A 163 -4.57 -26.09 -6.00
C LEU A 163 -5.04 -26.73 -4.70
N ARG A 164 -6.34 -26.94 -4.61
CA ARG A 164 -7.00 -27.37 -3.36
C ARG A 164 -7.47 -28.80 -3.42
N ILE A 165 -7.51 -29.37 -4.61
CA ILE A 165 -8.04 -30.71 -4.89
C ILE A 165 -7.01 -31.42 -5.77
N ASP A 166 -6.55 -32.57 -5.30
CA ASP A 166 -5.72 -33.46 -6.09
C ASP A 166 -6.66 -34.51 -6.71
N PHE A 167 -6.73 -34.56 -8.04
CA PHE A 167 -7.43 -35.64 -8.75
C PHE A 167 -6.62 -36.91 -8.64
N ASN A 168 -5.31 -36.84 -8.89
CA ASN A 168 -4.38 -37.95 -8.68
C ASN A 168 -3.59 -37.71 -7.38
N LYS A 169 -3.61 -38.68 -6.47
CA LYS A 169 -2.78 -38.70 -5.26
C LYS A 169 -1.69 -39.75 -5.40
N ARG A 170 -0.57 -39.48 -4.75
CA ARG A 170 0.54 -40.43 -4.63
C ARG A 170 0.58 -40.99 -3.21
N ASN A 171 0.55 -42.31 -3.10
CA ASN A 171 0.67 -43.04 -1.84
C ASN A 171 2.13 -43.03 -1.33
N ASP A 172 2.32 -43.43 -0.07
CA ASP A 172 3.64 -43.47 0.58
C ASP A 172 4.59 -44.49 -0.08
N ASP A 173 4.04 -45.54 -0.68
CA ASP A 173 4.77 -46.53 -1.49
C ASP A 173 5.15 -46.02 -2.90
N GLY A 174 4.71 -44.81 -3.25
CA GLY A 174 4.98 -44.18 -4.53
C GLY A 174 3.97 -44.48 -5.64
N SER A 175 2.99 -45.37 -5.39
CA SER A 175 1.89 -45.68 -6.32
C SER A 175 0.90 -44.51 -6.47
N TRP A 176 0.16 -44.49 -7.58
CA TRP A 176 -0.85 -43.46 -7.86
C TRP A 176 -2.26 -43.99 -7.63
N VAL A 177 -3.13 -43.13 -7.10
CA VAL A 177 -4.56 -43.39 -6.93
C VAL A 177 -5.36 -42.17 -7.35
N SER A 178 -6.37 -42.37 -8.18
CA SER A 178 -7.34 -41.34 -8.54
C SER A 178 -8.42 -41.18 -7.46
N GLU A 179 -8.73 -39.95 -7.07
CA GLU A 179 -9.75 -39.62 -6.07
C GLU A 179 -11.16 -39.88 -6.61
N ASP A 180 -12.05 -40.36 -5.73
CA ASP A 180 -13.45 -40.56 -6.08
C ASP A 180 -14.16 -39.24 -6.48
N ASN A 181 -14.95 -39.31 -7.56
CA ASN A 181 -15.66 -38.15 -8.11
C ASN A 181 -16.64 -37.51 -7.11
N LYS A 182 -17.29 -38.28 -6.24
CA LYS A 182 -18.20 -37.72 -5.22
C LYS A 182 -17.41 -36.90 -4.19
N GLU A 183 -16.23 -37.38 -3.79
CA GLU A 183 -15.36 -36.64 -2.87
C GLU A 183 -14.78 -35.37 -3.52
N ILE A 184 -14.43 -35.41 -4.81
CA ILE A 184 -14.02 -34.21 -5.57
C ILE A 184 -15.16 -33.17 -5.58
N ILE A 185 -16.37 -33.58 -5.99
CA ILE A 185 -17.55 -32.71 -6.04
C ILE A 185 -17.85 -32.12 -4.67
N LYS A 186 -17.80 -32.94 -3.61
CA LYS A 186 -17.97 -32.50 -2.23
C LYS A 186 -16.94 -31.44 -1.82
N LYS A 187 -15.67 -31.63 -2.16
CA LYS A 187 -14.61 -30.63 -1.89
C LYS A 187 -14.83 -29.32 -2.64
N ILE A 188 -15.33 -29.37 -3.88
CA ILE A 188 -15.67 -28.17 -4.67
C ILE A 188 -16.75 -27.36 -3.96
N PHE A 189 -17.84 -28.00 -3.51
CA PHE A 189 -18.99 -27.28 -2.96
C PHE A 189 -18.87 -26.93 -1.46
N ILE A 190 -18.13 -27.71 -0.66
CA ILE A 190 -17.86 -27.37 0.76
C ILE A 190 -16.89 -26.18 0.89
N SER A 191 -16.01 -25.97 -0.10
CA SER A 191 -15.06 -24.86 -0.08
C SER A 191 -15.79 -23.50 0.01
N LYS A 192 -15.34 -22.64 0.93
CA LYS A 192 -15.84 -21.26 1.05
C LYS A 192 -15.37 -20.33 -0.09
N CYS A 193 -14.37 -20.75 -0.87
CA CYS A 193 -13.84 -19.93 -1.97
C CYS A 193 -14.69 -20.05 -3.24
N SER A 194 -14.76 -18.96 -3.99
CA SER A 194 -15.41 -18.88 -5.30
C SER A 194 -14.66 -19.70 -6.35
N THR A 195 -13.35 -19.91 -6.21
CA THR A 195 -12.55 -20.73 -7.12
C THR A 195 -12.11 -22.06 -6.50
N ALA A 196 -11.88 -23.07 -7.35
CA ALA A 196 -11.23 -24.31 -6.97
C ALA A 196 -10.33 -24.82 -8.10
N GLY A 197 -9.04 -24.99 -7.77
CA GLY A 197 -8.06 -25.60 -8.66
C GLY A 197 -7.90 -27.10 -8.42
N ILE A 198 -7.91 -27.86 -9.52
CA ILE A 198 -7.78 -29.33 -9.52
C ILE A 198 -6.44 -29.72 -10.18
N LEU A 199 -5.63 -30.48 -9.45
CA LEU A 199 -4.32 -30.97 -9.90
C LEU A 199 -4.43 -32.35 -10.55
N LEU A 200 -3.78 -32.51 -11.69
CA LEU A 200 -3.69 -33.74 -12.48
C LEU A 200 -2.23 -34.12 -12.70
N HIS A 201 -1.97 -35.42 -12.80
CA HIS A 201 -0.69 -35.96 -13.26
C HIS A 201 -0.98 -37.04 -14.32
N HIS A 202 -0.61 -36.81 -15.57
CA HIS A 202 -0.90 -37.76 -16.67
C HIS A 202 -0.23 -39.13 -16.47
N ASN A 203 0.94 -39.17 -15.83
CA ASN A 203 1.63 -40.41 -15.44
C ASN A 203 0.91 -41.21 -14.34
N ALA A 204 -0.14 -40.65 -13.73
CA ALA A 204 -0.98 -41.37 -12.79
C ALA A 204 -2.06 -42.20 -13.49
N PHE A 205 -2.38 -41.91 -14.76
CA PHE A 205 -3.44 -42.56 -15.52
C PHE A 205 -2.96 -43.88 -16.12
N ASN A 206 -2.85 -44.92 -15.30
CA ASN A 206 -2.24 -46.20 -15.69
C ASN A 206 -3.25 -47.22 -16.23
N ASN A 207 -4.56 -46.94 -16.16
CA ASN A 207 -5.59 -47.80 -16.71
C ASN A 207 -6.76 -47.01 -17.35
N PRO A 208 -7.57 -47.65 -18.23
CA PRO A 208 -8.69 -46.99 -18.89
C PRO A 208 -9.80 -46.47 -17.95
N GLU A 209 -9.94 -47.04 -16.76
CA GLU A 209 -10.97 -46.62 -15.80
C GLU A 209 -10.72 -45.21 -15.27
N GLU A 210 -9.45 -44.82 -15.10
CA GLU A 210 -9.09 -43.47 -14.63
C GLU A 210 -9.47 -42.38 -15.64
N PHE A 211 -9.28 -42.64 -16.94
CA PHE A 211 -9.75 -41.76 -18.01
C PHE A 211 -11.29 -41.69 -18.03
N SER A 212 -11.96 -42.83 -17.84
CA SER A 212 -13.42 -42.88 -17.71
C SER A 212 -13.93 -42.07 -16.50
N HIS A 213 -13.19 -42.11 -15.38
CA HIS A 213 -13.51 -41.33 -14.19
C HIS A 213 -13.42 -39.83 -14.43
N LEU A 214 -12.33 -39.36 -15.05
CA LEU A 214 -12.16 -37.95 -15.40
C LEU A 214 -13.24 -37.48 -16.40
N ASP A 215 -13.50 -38.27 -17.45
CA ASP A 215 -14.53 -37.98 -18.44
C ASP A 215 -15.93 -37.85 -17.79
N LYS A 216 -16.31 -38.79 -16.91
CA LYS A 216 -17.56 -38.72 -16.15
C LYS A 216 -17.63 -37.48 -15.25
N LEU A 217 -16.52 -37.10 -14.61
CA LEU A 217 -16.45 -35.91 -13.74
C LEU A 217 -16.71 -34.63 -14.55
N LEU A 218 -15.99 -34.44 -15.65
CA LEU A 218 -16.15 -33.25 -16.51
C LEU A 218 -17.56 -33.17 -17.09
N ARG A 219 -18.09 -34.30 -17.57
CA ARG A 219 -19.46 -34.38 -18.11
C ARG A 219 -20.51 -34.02 -17.06
N PHE A 220 -20.31 -34.41 -15.80
CA PHE A 220 -21.20 -34.04 -14.69
C PHE A 220 -21.09 -32.54 -14.36
N LEU A 221 -19.86 -32.02 -14.19
CA LEU A 221 -19.62 -30.63 -13.83
C LEU A 221 -20.10 -29.64 -14.91
N LYS A 222 -19.98 -29.99 -16.21
CA LYS A 222 -20.46 -29.16 -17.33
C LYS A 222 -21.98 -29.00 -17.35
N LYS A 223 -22.74 -29.94 -16.77
CA LYS A 223 -24.20 -29.86 -16.66
C LYS A 223 -24.67 -28.97 -15.50
N ASP A 224 -23.79 -28.62 -14.56
CA ASP A 224 -24.16 -27.82 -13.39
C ASP A 224 -24.06 -26.32 -13.70
N LYS A 225 -25.21 -25.62 -13.69
CA LYS A 225 -25.31 -24.17 -13.94
C LYS A 225 -24.54 -23.29 -12.96
N PHE A 226 -24.15 -23.83 -11.80
CA PHE A 226 -23.35 -23.13 -10.80
C PHE A 226 -21.84 -23.34 -11.00
N ILE A 227 -21.41 -24.14 -11.98
CA ILE A 227 -20.00 -24.31 -12.33
C ILE A 227 -19.65 -23.43 -13.53
N ASN A 228 -18.49 -22.79 -13.46
CA ASN A 228 -17.88 -22.06 -14.57
C ASN A 228 -16.45 -22.56 -14.74
N PHE A 229 -16.12 -23.14 -15.89
CA PHE A 229 -14.72 -23.45 -16.19
C PHE A 229 -13.98 -22.16 -16.59
N ILE A 230 -12.75 -22.02 -16.12
CA ILE A 230 -11.89 -20.87 -16.37
C ILE A 230 -10.45 -21.34 -16.56
N SER A 231 -9.64 -20.52 -17.23
CA SER A 231 -8.18 -20.75 -17.28
C SER A 231 -7.55 -20.49 -15.91
N LEU A 232 -6.36 -21.06 -15.68
CA LEU A 232 -5.65 -20.86 -14.42
C LEU A 232 -5.25 -19.38 -14.26
N SER A 233 -4.89 -18.69 -15.34
CA SER A 233 -4.65 -17.24 -15.31
C SER A 233 -5.90 -16.41 -15.01
N ASP A 234 -7.10 -16.85 -15.38
CA ASP A 234 -8.33 -16.12 -15.07
C ASP A 234 -8.73 -16.27 -13.59
N SER A 235 -8.34 -17.37 -12.95
CA SER A 235 -8.63 -17.59 -11.51
C SER A 235 -8.01 -16.51 -10.64
N ILE A 236 -6.96 -15.89 -11.15
CA ILE A 236 -6.25 -14.78 -10.54
C ILE A 236 -7.17 -13.56 -10.33
N LEU A 237 -8.20 -13.39 -11.16
CA LEU A 237 -9.18 -12.29 -11.06
C LEU A 237 -10.36 -12.63 -10.13
N LEU A 238 -10.49 -13.89 -9.68
CA LEU A 238 -11.72 -14.43 -9.08
C LEU A 238 -11.56 -14.97 -7.65
N ASP A 239 -10.36 -15.39 -7.22
CA ASP A 239 -10.11 -15.98 -5.87
C ASP A 239 -9.77 -14.92 -4.80
N ILE A 240 -10.13 -13.66 -5.04
CA ILE A 240 -9.88 -12.58 -4.10
C ILE A 240 -11.20 -12.27 -3.39
N ASP A 241 -11.24 -12.45 -2.07
CA ASP A 241 -11.94 -11.41 -1.29
C ASP A 241 -11.08 -10.16 -1.49
N GLU A 242 -11.34 -9.42 -2.58
CA GLU A 242 -10.61 -8.21 -3.00
C GLU A 242 -10.47 -7.20 -1.87
N ASN A 243 -11.35 -7.32 -0.88
CA ASN A 243 -11.53 -6.43 0.24
C ASN A 243 -10.99 -7.02 1.55
N LYS A 244 -10.31 -8.19 1.53
CA LYS A 244 -9.71 -8.77 2.72
C LYS A 244 -8.60 -7.88 3.25
N VAL A 245 -8.79 -7.41 4.48
CA VAL A 245 -7.82 -6.58 5.19
C VAL A 245 -6.76 -7.45 5.85
N TYR A 246 -5.48 -7.12 5.65
CA TYR A 246 -4.36 -7.81 6.32
C TYR A 246 -4.21 -7.32 7.77
N PRO A 247 -4.29 -8.21 8.79
CA PRO A 247 -4.26 -7.79 10.20
C PRO A 247 -3.00 -7.01 10.63
N GLU A 248 -1.83 -7.42 10.14
CA GLU A 248 -0.57 -6.72 10.43
C GLU A 248 -0.54 -5.30 9.84
N ILE A 249 -0.96 -5.16 8.58
CA ILE A 249 -1.01 -3.86 7.90
C ILE A 249 -2.09 -2.96 8.53
N LEU A 250 -3.21 -3.55 8.96
CA LEU A 250 -4.22 -2.85 9.76
C LEU A 250 -3.63 -2.33 11.07
N ALA A 251 -2.81 -3.11 11.76
CA ALA A 251 -2.12 -2.66 12.97
C ALA A 251 -1.20 -1.48 12.67
N TYR A 252 -0.45 -1.50 11.56
CA TYR A 252 0.38 -0.35 11.16
C TYR A 252 -0.44 0.90 10.87
N TYR A 253 -1.56 0.78 10.15
CA TYR A 253 -2.46 1.92 9.92
C TYR A 253 -3.01 2.50 11.21
N LEU A 254 -3.51 1.64 12.11
CA LEU A 254 -4.04 2.09 13.40
C LEU A 254 -2.96 2.66 14.33
N ASN A 255 -1.71 2.25 14.13
CA ASN A 255 -0.58 2.74 14.91
C ASN A 255 -0.07 4.08 14.40
N TYR A 256 0.21 4.19 13.10
CA TYR A 256 0.90 5.31 12.46
C TYR A 256 -0.02 6.33 11.78
N GLN A 257 -1.33 6.06 11.70
CA GLN A 257 -2.34 6.83 10.95
C GLN A 257 -2.23 6.76 9.42
N PHE A 258 -1.31 5.94 8.90
CA PHE A 258 -1.14 5.67 7.48
C PHE A 258 -0.66 4.24 7.29
N VAL A 259 -0.84 3.70 6.09
CA VAL A 259 -0.24 2.42 5.71
C VAL A 259 1.20 2.69 5.23
N PRO A 260 2.25 2.15 5.89
CA PRO A 260 3.62 2.39 5.47
C PRO A 260 3.91 1.80 4.07
N LYS A 261 4.38 2.63 3.14
CA LYS A 261 4.76 2.20 1.79
C LYS A 261 5.97 1.24 1.84
N PRO A 262 6.01 0.17 1.02
CA PRO A 262 5.10 -0.14 -0.09
C PRO A 262 3.89 -1.01 0.27
N LEU A 263 3.57 -1.20 1.57
CA LEU A 263 2.49 -2.08 1.99
C LEU A 263 1.11 -1.56 1.56
N THR A 264 0.16 -2.46 1.38
CA THR A 264 -1.21 -2.14 1.01
C THR A 264 -2.20 -2.87 1.91
N LEU A 265 -3.24 -2.16 2.39
CA LEU A 265 -4.15 -2.73 3.38
C LEU A 265 -5.00 -3.89 2.84
N THR A 266 -5.28 -3.86 1.54
CA THR A 266 -5.90 -4.94 0.76
C THR A 266 -5.05 -5.21 -0.47
N ARG A 267 -5.31 -6.33 -1.14
CA ARG A 267 -4.54 -6.73 -2.33
C ARG A 267 -4.80 -5.85 -3.56
N ASN A 268 -6.01 -5.32 -3.72
CA ASN A 268 -6.39 -4.44 -4.85
C ASN A 268 -6.20 -2.94 -4.56
N SER A 269 -5.79 -2.57 -3.34
CA SER A 269 -5.44 -1.18 -3.07
C SER A 269 -4.03 -0.87 -3.57
N ALA A 270 -3.88 0.23 -4.29
CA ALA A 270 -2.57 0.77 -4.66
C ALA A 270 -2.06 1.71 -3.57
N ASN A 271 -0.74 1.95 -3.54
CA ASN A 271 -0.22 3.05 -2.76
C ASN A 271 -0.63 4.40 -3.40
N PRO A 272 -0.97 5.41 -2.58
CA PRO A 272 -1.02 6.79 -3.01
C PRO A 272 0.20 7.17 -3.85
N ILE A 273 -0.01 7.49 -5.13
CA ILE A 273 0.99 8.14 -5.98
C ILE A 273 1.07 9.60 -5.53
N CYS A 274 1.86 9.86 -4.51
CA CYS A 274 2.30 11.21 -4.17
C CYS A 274 3.65 11.43 -4.83
N GLY A 275 3.96 12.70 -5.18
CA GLY A 275 5.10 13.05 -6.04
C GLY A 275 6.36 12.23 -5.73
N ASN A 276 7.15 11.90 -6.76
CA ASN A 276 8.36 11.06 -6.63
C ASN A 276 9.40 11.69 -5.69
N TYR A 277 9.18 11.55 -4.39
CA TYR A 277 10.06 11.98 -3.31
C TYR A 277 11.07 10.87 -3.02
N ASN A 278 11.81 10.45 -4.04
CA ASN A 278 12.93 9.54 -3.87
C ASN A 278 14.12 10.35 -3.35
N PHE A 279 14.26 10.40 -2.02
CA PHE A 279 15.41 11.00 -1.38
C PHE A 279 16.62 10.07 -1.55
N ASN A 280 17.79 10.60 -1.89
CA ASN A 280 19.01 9.79 -1.94
C ASN A 280 19.58 9.71 -0.52
N PHE A 281 19.49 8.53 0.10
CA PHE A 281 19.93 8.28 1.47
C PHE A 281 21.40 7.84 1.58
N GLN A 282 22.08 7.63 0.46
CA GLN A 282 23.45 7.09 0.42
C GLN A 282 24.53 8.17 0.47
N ASP A 283 24.19 9.41 0.15
CA ASP A 283 25.13 10.51 0.26
C ASP A 283 25.22 10.96 1.73
N ASN A 284 26.43 11.14 2.25
CA ASN A 284 26.66 11.85 3.50
C ASN A 284 26.94 13.33 3.15
N PRO A 285 25.91 14.19 3.01
CA PRO A 285 26.09 15.55 2.55
C PRO A 285 27.05 16.31 3.47
N LYS A 286 28.12 16.85 2.88
CA LYS A 286 29.06 17.71 3.59
C LYS A 286 28.31 18.90 4.16
N THR A 287 28.41 19.06 5.49
CA THR A 287 27.87 20.23 6.20
C THR A 287 28.48 21.51 5.62
N LEU A 288 27.66 22.55 5.45
CA LEU A 288 28.12 23.87 5.05
C LEU A 288 29.06 24.45 6.10
N LYS A 289 30.14 25.09 5.63
CA LYS A 289 31.08 25.84 6.48
C LYS A 289 30.93 27.33 6.18
N GLU A 290 29.76 27.87 6.48
CA GLU A 290 29.38 29.25 6.19
C GLU A 290 28.71 29.88 7.42
N SER A 291 28.64 31.21 7.50
CA SER A 291 27.93 31.87 8.60
C SER A 291 26.42 31.65 8.50
N THR A 292 25.74 31.62 9.65
CA THR A 292 24.26 31.54 9.73
C THR A 292 23.57 32.57 8.83
N ALA A 293 24.13 33.78 8.74
CA ALA A 293 23.62 34.85 7.87
C ALA A 293 23.66 34.46 6.38
N LYS A 294 24.78 33.89 5.91
CA LYS A 294 24.94 33.45 4.53
C LYS A 294 24.06 32.23 4.21
N ILE A 295 23.95 31.29 5.16
CA ILE A 295 23.07 30.12 5.04
C ILE A 295 21.60 30.56 4.99
N SER A 296 21.18 31.51 5.84
CA SER A 296 19.83 32.08 5.87
C SER A 296 19.47 32.81 4.58
N ALA A 297 20.41 33.61 4.04
CA ALA A 297 20.22 34.28 2.75
C ALA A 297 20.09 33.27 1.59
N THR A 298 20.92 32.22 1.60
CA THR A 298 20.87 31.13 0.61
C THR A 298 19.55 30.37 0.70
N LEU A 299 19.06 30.08 1.91
CA LEU A 299 17.77 29.44 2.12
C LEU A 299 16.64 30.26 1.48
N TYR A 300 16.60 31.56 1.75
CA TYR A 300 15.58 32.43 1.17
C TYR A 300 15.66 32.48 -0.37
N SER A 301 16.87 32.62 -0.92
CA SER A 301 17.09 32.63 -2.38
C SER A 301 16.62 31.33 -3.03
N GLN A 302 16.97 30.18 -2.45
CA GLN A 302 16.49 28.88 -2.95
C GLN A 302 14.98 28.73 -2.83
N PHE A 303 14.40 29.15 -1.71
CA PHE A 303 12.96 29.11 -1.49
C PHE A 303 12.20 29.96 -2.52
N LYS A 304 12.71 31.16 -2.81
CA LYS A 304 12.23 32.05 -3.88
C LYS A 304 12.31 31.37 -5.25
N ASN A 305 13.44 30.77 -5.59
CA ASN A 305 13.61 30.04 -6.86
C ASN A 305 12.69 28.82 -7.00
N VAL A 306 12.38 28.12 -5.88
CA VAL A 306 11.42 27.02 -5.88
C VAL A 306 10.02 27.54 -6.18
N LEU A 307 9.57 28.58 -5.46
CA LEU A 307 8.25 29.17 -5.67
C LEU A 307 8.10 29.75 -7.08
N GLN A 308 9.12 30.44 -7.60
CA GLN A 308 9.13 30.93 -8.98
C GLN A 308 8.95 29.80 -10.00
N ARG A 309 9.61 28.65 -9.81
CA ARG A 309 9.46 27.48 -10.69
C ARG A 309 8.09 26.81 -10.57
N GLN A 310 7.49 26.82 -9.37
CA GLN A 310 6.19 26.19 -9.11
C GLN A 310 5.01 27.09 -9.48
N LEU A 311 5.24 28.38 -9.73
CA LEU A 311 4.18 29.26 -10.21
C LEU A 311 3.66 28.77 -11.57
N PRO A 312 2.34 28.60 -11.72
CA PRO A 312 1.74 28.32 -13.03
C PRO A 312 1.89 29.55 -13.96
N ASP A 313 1.45 29.45 -15.21
CA ASP A 313 1.53 30.55 -16.21
C ASP A 313 1.10 31.92 -15.67
N ASN A 314 1.68 32.99 -16.23
CA ASN A 314 1.72 34.35 -15.68
C ASN A 314 0.38 35.03 -15.32
N GLU A 315 -0.75 34.52 -15.80
CA GLU A 315 -2.07 35.12 -15.56
C GLU A 315 -2.93 34.39 -14.52
N ARG A 316 -2.56 33.16 -14.12
CA ARG A 316 -3.42 32.35 -13.26
C ARG A 316 -3.30 32.76 -11.80
N ALA A 317 -4.44 33.04 -11.16
CA ALA A 317 -4.50 33.31 -9.72
C ALA A 317 -4.08 32.08 -8.91
N VAL A 318 -3.49 32.31 -7.74
CA VAL A 318 -3.01 31.23 -6.86
C VAL A 318 -3.71 31.28 -5.51
N GLY A 319 -3.85 30.12 -4.89
CA GLY A 319 -4.43 29.90 -3.58
C GLY A 319 -3.36 29.55 -2.55
N ILE A 320 -3.56 29.94 -1.30
CA ILE A 320 -2.70 29.54 -0.18
C ILE A 320 -3.57 29.07 0.98
N LEU A 321 -3.27 27.88 1.52
CA LEU A 321 -3.78 27.45 2.82
C LEU A 321 -2.99 28.21 3.91
N LEU A 322 -3.57 29.31 4.39
CA LEU A 322 -2.91 30.25 5.29
C LEU A 322 -3.25 29.93 6.75
N SER A 323 -2.30 29.44 7.53
CA SER A 323 -2.53 29.08 8.94
C SER A 323 -2.24 30.23 9.92
N GLY A 324 -1.63 31.32 9.43
CA GLY A 324 -1.08 32.37 10.29
C GLY A 324 0.20 31.97 11.04
N GLY A 325 0.76 30.81 10.73
CA GLY A 325 2.07 30.35 11.21
C GLY A 325 3.21 30.70 10.24
N LEU A 326 4.45 30.50 10.71
CA LEU A 326 5.68 30.84 9.99
C LEU A 326 5.72 30.29 8.55
N ASP A 327 5.36 29.03 8.36
CA ASP A 327 5.58 28.33 7.08
C ASP A 327 4.69 28.90 5.97
N SER A 328 3.38 29.00 6.24
CA SER A 328 2.43 29.60 5.29
C SER A 328 2.69 31.10 5.07
N ALA A 329 3.20 31.80 6.10
CA ALA A 329 3.56 33.21 6.00
C ALA A 329 4.81 33.41 5.12
N ALA A 330 5.80 32.52 5.21
CA ALA A 330 6.98 32.51 4.34
C ALA A 330 6.58 32.30 2.88
N ILE A 331 5.69 31.35 2.59
CA ILE A 331 5.11 31.15 1.25
C ILE A 331 4.42 32.42 0.77
N LEU A 332 3.51 32.99 1.58
CA LEU A 332 2.76 34.18 1.21
C LEU A 332 3.66 35.38 0.92
N HIS A 333 4.65 35.64 1.80
CA HIS A 333 5.62 36.70 1.61
C HIS A 333 6.38 36.52 0.30
N THR A 334 6.96 35.33 0.09
CA THR A 334 7.79 35.09 -1.08
C THR A 334 6.99 35.09 -2.38
N LEU A 335 5.75 34.58 -2.39
CA LEU A 335 4.86 34.69 -3.55
C LEU A 335 4.55 36.15 -3.86
N ARG A 336 4.27 36.99 -2.87
CA ARG A 336 4.02 38.41 -3.11
C ARG A 336 5.27 39.15 -3.60
N ASP A 337 6.45 38.75 -3.16
CA ASP A 337 7.75 39.31 -3.61
C ASP A 337 8.11 38.96 -5.06
N ILE A 338 7.50 37.92 -5.64
CA ILE A 338 7.77 37.47 -7.02
C ILE A 338 6.62 37.71 -7.99
N THR A 339 5.42 38.05 -7.50
CA THR A 339 4.28 38.26 -8.37
C THR A 339 3.20 39.18 -7.81
N ASP A 340 2.65 40.01 -8.70
CA ASP A 340 1.50 40.88 -8.45
C ASP A 340 0.15 40.19 -8.72
N ARG A 341 0.13 38.89 -9.03
CA ARG A 341 -1.10 38.14 -9.30
C ARG A 341 -2.08 38.19 -8.11
N LYS A 342 -3.35 37.91 -8.42
CA LYS A 342 -4.37 37.69 -7.37
C LYS A 342 -3.98 36.46 -6.55
N ILE A 343 -3.81 36.69 -5.24
CA ILE A 343 -3.56 35.63 -4.24
C ILE A 343 -4.83 35.50 -3.40
N TYR A 344 -5.44 34.32 -3.45
CA TYR A 344 -6.54 33.92 -2.59
C TYR A 344 -5.97 33.19 -1.38
N THR A 345 -6.35 33.59 -0.17
CA THR A 345 -5.90 32.93 1.06
C THR A 345 -7.10 32.38 1.81
N LEU A 346 -6.99 31.14 2.30
CA LEU A 346 -8.04 30.50 3.10
C LEU A 346 -7.48 29.98 4.41
N THR A 347 -8.18 30.26 5.50
CA THR A 347 -7.88 29.71 6.84
C THR A 347 -9.02 28.85 7.34
N GLY A 348 -8.72 27.60 7.69
CA GLY A 348 -9.65 26.72 8.40
C GLY A 348 -9.58 26.93 9.91
N ALA A 349 -10.72 26.80 10.59
CA ALA A 349 -10.80 26.74 12.04
C ALA A 349 -11.98 25.87 12.50
N TYR A 350 -11.90 25.33 13.72
CA TYR A 350 -13.01 24.58 14.33
C TYR A 350 -13.86 25.44 15.29
N SER A 351 -13.45 26.69 15.52
CA SER A 351 -14.15 27.68 16.35
C SER A 351 -13.93 29.07 15.78
N LYS A 352 -14.95 29.92 15.87
CA LYS A 352 -14.86 31.34 15.47
C LYS A 352 -13.85 32.14 16.30
N ASN A 353 -13.54 31.66 17.51
CA ASN A 353 -12.62 32.33 18.43
C ASN A 353 -11.16 31.84 18.26
N SER A 354 -10.88 31.07 17.21
CA SER A 354 -9.56 30.48 17.00
C SER A 354 -8.52 31.56 16.67
N GLN A 355 -7.39 31.54 17.38
CA GLN A 355 -6.37 32.58 17.27
C GLN A 355 -5.74 32.62 15.87
N ASN A 356 -5.64 31.46 15.20
CA ASN A 356 -5.13 31.37 13.84
C ASN A 356 -5.90 32.23 12.82
N LEU A 357 -7.21 32.43 13.01
CA LEU A 357 -8.04 33.32 12.17
C LEU A 357 -7.55 34.77 12.26
N VAL A 358 -7.30 35.26 13.48
CA VAL A 358 -6.83 36.64 13.72
C VAL A 358 -5.46 36.88 13.07
N TYR A 359 -4.55 35.92 13.19
CA TYR A 359 -3.21 36.05 12.62
C TYR A 359 -3.21 35.92 11.09
N ALA A 360 -4.03 35.03 10.53
CA ALA A 360 -4.18 34.92 9.09
C ALA A 360 -4.78 36.20 8.48
N ASP A 361 -5.80 36.79 9.11
CA ASP A 361 -6.37 38.08 8.70
C ASP A 361 -5.33 39.21 8.72
N LYS A 362 -4.50 39.28 9.77
CA LYS A 362 -3.38 40.25 9.84
C LYS A 362 -2.39 40.08 8.69
N LEU A 363 -2.03 38.85 8.33
CA LEU A 363 -1.15 38.57 7.18
C LEU A 363 -1.82 38.91 5.86
N ALA A 364 -3.09 38.53 5.69
CA ALA A 364 -3.86 38.82 4.49
C ALA A 364 -3.95 40.31 4.20
N LYS A 365 -4.24 41.13 5.23
CA LYS A 365 -4.25 42.59 5.14
C LYS A 365 -2.88 43.15 4.77
N ARG A 366 -1.80 42.67 5.41
CA ARG A 366 -0.43 43.11 5.12
C ARG A 366 -0.02 42.86 3.66
N TYR A 367 -0.40 41.72 3.08
CA TYR A 367 0.00 41.31 1.74
C TYR A 367 -1.09 41.53 0.67
N ASN A 368 -2.14 42.29 1.01
CA ASN A 368 -3.27 42.60 0.15
C ASN A 368 -3.82 41.37 -0.60
N THR A 369 -4.17 40.31 0.15
CA THR A 369 -4.75 39.08 -0.40
C THR A 369 -6.26 39.06 -0.29
N ILE A 370 -6.94 38.33 -1.18
CA ILE A 370 -8.38 38.09 -1.07
C ILE A 370 -8.57 36.94 -0.09
N HIS A 371 -8.88 37.29 1.17
CA HIS A 371 -8.92 36.34 2.28
C HIS A 371 -10.31 35.83 2.60
N GLN A 372 -10.39 34.54 2.91
CA GLN A 372 -11.59 33.90 3.45
C GLN A 372 -11.24 33.02 4.65
N SER A 373 -12.21 32.86 5.54
CA SER A 373 -12.13 31.94 6.67
C SER A 373 -13.23 30.88 6.56
N LEU A 374 -12.91 29.63 6.88
CA LEU A 374 -13.84 28.50 6.88
C LEU A 374 -13.93 27.89 8.28
N ILE A 375 -15.08 28.04 8.93
CA ILE A 375 -15.38 27.31 10.16
C ILE A 375 -15.86 25.92 9.77
N ILE A 376 -15.17 24.88 10.24
CA ILE A 376 -15.47 23.48 9.92
C ILE A 376 -16.38 22.92 11.02
N PRO A 377 -17.67 22.74 10.75
CA PRO A 377 -18.62 22.33 11.77
C PRO A 377 -18.53 20.82 12.01
N PRO A 378 -18.90 20.33 13.21
CA PRO A 378 -18.88 18.90 13.54
C PRO A 378 -19.59 17.99 12.54
N GLU A 379 -20.68 18.46 11.95
CA GLU A 379 -21.53 17.74 10.99
C GLU A 379 -20.77 17.34 9.71
N SER A 380 -19.62 17.98 9.46
CA SER A 380 -18.72 17.67 8.35
C SER A 380 -18.26 16.21 8.32
N LEU A 381 -18.28 15.50 9.45
CA LEU A 381 -17.97 14.06 9.51
C LEU A 381 -18.84 13.24 8.53
N LYS A 382 -20.06 13.68 8.24
CA LYS A 382 -20.98 12.99 7.32
C LYS A 382 -20.53 13.04 5.85
N VAL A 383 -19.52 13.87 5.53
CA VAL A 383 -18.93 13.98 4.18
C VAL A 383 -17.92 12.84 3.92
N MET A 384 -17.46 12.12 4.93
CA MET A 384 -16.44 11.07 4.77
C MET A 384 -16.81 9.98 3.74
N PRO A 385 -18.06 9.44 3.69
CA PRO A 385 -18.44 8.47 2.67
C PRO A 385 -18.35 9.03 1.24
N GLU A 386 -18.79 10.27 1.03
CA GLU A 386 -18.65 10.97 -0.27
C GLU A 386 -17.17 11.12 -0.64
N LEU A 387 -16.33 11.56 0.31
CA LEU A 387 -14.90 11.72 0.09
C LEU A 387 -14.23 10.41 -0.35
N TYR A 388 -14.51 9.31 0.35
CA TYR A 388 -13.95 8.00 -0.01
C TYR A 388 -14.53 7.41 -1.29
N SER A 389 -15.75 7.78 -1.70
CA SER A 389 -16.33 7.35 -2.99
C SER A 389 -15.53 7.85 -4.21
N LYS A 390 -14.65 8.85 -4.04
CA LYS A 390 -13.81 9.44 -5.09
C LYS A 390 -12.51 8.64 -5.36
N ASN A 391 -12.55 7.32 -5.25
CA ASN A 391 -11.44 6.41 -5.58
C ASN A 391 -10.12 6.68 -4.83
N ILE A 392 -10.19 6.98 -3.54
CA ILE A 392 -8.99 7.02 -2.68
C ILE A 392 -8.48 5.58 -2.49
N PRO A 393 -7.19 5.28 -2.75
CA PRO A 393 -6.74 3.90 -2.85
C PRO A 393 -6.47 3.25 -1.48
N GLN A 394 -6.09 4.02 -0.46
CA GLN A 394 -5.86 3.58 0.93
C GLN A 394 -6.58 4.49 1.94
N PRO A 395 -6.91 4.03 3.16
CA PRO A 395 -7.47 4.92 4.16
C PRO A 395 -6.42 5.94 4.61
N ILE A 396 -6.83 7.20 4.71
CA ILE A 396 -5.98 8.31 5.13
C ILE A 396 -6.36 8.66 6.56
N GLY A 397 -5.51 8.31 7.52
CA GLY A 397 -5.77 8.52 8.94
C GLY A 397 -5.32 9.89 9.46
N ASP A 398 -4.63 10.69 8.65
CA ASP A 398 -4.22 12.04 9.03
C ASP A 398 -5.41 12.89 9.47
N ASN A 399 -5.27 13.59 10.59
CA ASN A 399 -6.35 14.37 11.20
C ASN A 399 -6.69 15.67 10.43
N GLY A 400 -5.80 16.11 9.53
CA GLY A 400 -6.01 17.21 8.61
C GLY A 400 -6.75 16.82 7.33
N PHE A 401 -7.05 15.54 7.10
CA PHE A 401 -7.56 15.09 5.80
C PHE A 401 -8.90 15.72 5.40
N LEU A 402 -9.94 15.56 6.23
CA LEU A 402 -11.27 16.11 5.94
C LEU A 402 -11.27 17.64 5.90
N SER A 403 -10.57 18.27 6.84
CA SER A 403 -10.51 19.74 6.90
C SER A 403 -9.81 20.32 5.67
N THR A 404 -8.73 19.69 5.22
CA THR A 404 -8.01 20.10 4.00
C THR A 404 -8.84 19.85 2.75
N TYR A 405 -9.57 18.74 2.67
CA TYR A 405 -10.53 18.50 1.59
C TYR A 405 -11.57 19.62 1.48
N LEU A 406 -12.16 20.05 2.60
CA LEU A 406 -13.17 21.11 2.64
C LEU A 406 -12.56 22.48 2.30
N MET A 407 -11.37 22.76 2.81
CA MET A 407 -10.65 24.00 2.51
C MET A 407 -10.30 24.09 1.02
N ILE A 408 -9.74 23.03 0.44
CA ILE A 408 -9.41 23.00 -0.99
C ILE A 408 -10.68 23.09 -1.83
N ARG A 409 -11.77 22.40 -1.46
CA ARG A 409 -13.07 22.53 -2.13
C ARG A 409 -13.54 23.97 -2.17
N LYS A 410 -13.32 24.74 -1.09
CA LYS A 410 -13.67 26.16 -1.02
C LYS A 410 -12.75 27.04 -1.88
N LEU A 411 -11.44 26.82 -1.83
CA LEU A 411 -10.47 27.54 -2.67
C LEU A 411 -10.66 27.28 -4.17
N LYS A 412 -11.12 26.07 -4.53
CA LYS A 412 -11.41 25.68 -5.92
C LYS A 412 -12.38 26.64 -6.62
N GLU A 413 -13.30 27.27 -5.87
CA GLU A 413 -14.21 28.30 -6.40
C GLU A 413 -13.47 29.52 -6.98
N ARG A 414 -12.18 29.68 -6.67
CA ARG A 414 -11.35 30.84 -7.02
C ARG A 414 -10.09 30.49 -7.81
N THR A 415 -9.52 29.31 -7.61
CA THR A 415 -8.25 28.89 -8.24
C THR A 415 -8.09 27.38 -8.25
N GLN A 416 -7.38 26.87 -9.25
CA GLN A 416 -6.97 25.46 -9.36
C GLN A 416 -5.56 25.20 -8.81
N TYR A 417 -4.84 26.23 -8.34
CA TYR A 417 -3.45 26.13 -7.91
C TYR A 417 -3.32 26.53 -6.45
N VAL A 418 -2.96 25.60 -5.58
CA VAL A 418 -2.94 25.83 -4.13
C VAL A 418 -1.56 25.52 -3.54
N PHE A 419 -1.00 26.46 -2.78
CA PHE A 419 0.24 26.27 -2.04
C PHE A 419 -0.05 25.94 -0.57
N SER A 420 0.73 25.02 0.00
CA SER A 420 0.69 24.67 1.42
C SER A 420 2.08 24.62 2.05
N GLY A 421 2.13 24.85 3.36
CA GLY A 421 3.36 24.85 4.17
C GLY A 421 3.84 23.47 4.62
N ASP A 422 3.22 22.37 4.16
CA ASP A 422 3.60 21.01 4.53
C ASP A 422 5.08 20.70 4.23
N GLY A 423 5.72 19.94 5.12
CA GLY A 423 7.13 19.54 5.01
C GLY A 423 8.11 20.46 5.74
N ALA A 424 7.76 21.73 6.02
CA ALA A 424 8.65 22.67 6.71
C ALA A 424 9.11 22.18 8.08
N ASP A 425 8.21 21.52 8.83
CA ASP A 425 8.51 21.00 10.15
C ASP A 425 9.53 19.87 10.14
N CYS A 426 9.46 18.96 9.17
CA CYS A 426 10.39 17.86 9.03
C CYS A 426 11.77 18.36 8.59
N LEU A 427 11.83 19.40 7.75
CA LEU A 427 13.09 19.93 7.22
C LEU A 427 13.82 20.86 8.18
N PHE A 428 13.10 21.70 8.91
CA PHE A 428 13.68 22.71 9.81
C PHE A 428 13.42 22.41 11.28
N CYS A 429 13.26 21.12 11.59
CA CYS A 429 13.07 20.60 12.92
C CYS A 429 11.98 21.30 13.76
N GLY A 430 10.80 21.47 13.17
CA GLY A 430 9.64 22.14 13.74
C GLY A 430 8.70 21.28 14.61
N LEU A 431 8.92 19.98 14.68
CA LEU A 431 8.09 19.06 15.46
C LEU A 431 8.45 19.07 16.95
N GLN A 432 7.47 18.81 17.82
CA GLN A 432 7.69 18.78 19.28
C GLN A 432 8.62 17.65 19.71
N MET A 433 8.53 16.51 19.02
CA MET A 433 9.40 15.35 19.23
C MET A 433 10.88 15.69 19.02
N HIS A 434 11.21 16.53 18.03
CA HIS A 434 12.59 16.94 17.79
C HIS A 434 13.20 17.67 18.99
N LYS A 435 12.42 18.57 19.61
CA LYS A 435 12.87 19.27 20.82
C LYS A 435 13.22 18.28 21.94
N LYS A 436 12.36 17.29 22.19
CA LYS A 436 12.55 16.31 23.27
C LYS A 436 13.81 15.45 23.08
N ASN A 437 14.05 14.96 21.86
CA ASN A 437 15.27 14.18 21.57
C ASN A 437 16.54 14.93 21.95
N ILE A 438 16.58 16.22 21.62
CA ILE A 438 17.78 17.02 21.81
C ILE A 438 17.91 17.46 23.27
N THR A 439 16.79 17.83 23.93
CA THR A 439 16.82 18.30 25.32
C THR A 439 17.00 17.19 26.35
N GLU A 440 16.55 15.96 26.06
CA GLU A 440 16.57 14.86 27.04
C GLU A 440 17.81 13.96 26.94
N GLY A 441 18.68 14.14 25.94
CA GLY A 441 19.98 13.46 25.83
C GLY A 441 19.93 11.92 25.81
N LYS A 442 18.75 11.32 25.62
CA LYS A 442 18.55 9.87 25.68
C LYS A 442 18.85 9.24 24.32
N ASN A 443 19.40 8.02 24.34
CA ASN A 443 19.44 7.07 23.22
C ASN A 443 18.01 6.58 22.88
N ILE A 444 17.10 7.51 22.60
CA ILE A 444 15.72 7.21 22.22
C ILE A 444 15.76 6.50 20.87
N THR A 445 15.24 5.29 20.81
CA THR A 445 15.10 4.58 19.54
C THR A 445 14.20 5.38 18.60
N ALA A 446 14.36 5.22 17.29
CA ALA A 446 13.50 5.85 16.30
C ALA A 446 12.00 5.66 16.61
N TYR A 447 11.63 4.49 17.16
CA TYR A 447 10.24 4.19 17.53
C TYR A 447 9.75 4.96 18.75
N GLU A 448 10.52 4.99 19.83
CA GLU A 448 10.21 5.79 21.02
C GLU A 448 10.09 7.28 20.68
N HIS A 449 10.86 7.77 19.71
CA HIS A 449 10.77 9.15 19.23
C HIS A 449 9.37 9.51 18.70
N TYR A 450 8.77 8.63 17.90
CA TYR A 450 7.41 8.84 17.37
C TYR A 450 6.31 8.50 18.36
N GLN A 451 6.62 7.81 19.46
CA GLN A 451 5.68 7.53 20.55
C GLN A 451 5.10 8.81 21.17
N PHE A 452 5.83 9.92 21.08
CA PHE A 452 5.43 11.20 21.64
C PHE A 452 4.38 11.97 20.85
N GLY A 453 3.89 11.47 19.70
CA GLY A 453 2.85 12.17 18.95
C GLY A 453 2.09 11.39 17.88
N GLU A 454 2.64 10.27 17.38
CA GLU A 454 2.14 9.62 16.16
C GLU A 454 1.81 8.13 16.34
N ILE A 455 2.08 7.54 17.51
CA ILE A 455 1.80 6.13 17.86
C ILE A 455 0.54 6.03 18.70
N PHE A 456 -0.48 5.34 18.20
CA PHE A 456 -1.78 5.23 18.86
C PHE A 456 -2.07 3.85 19.44
N LEU A 457 -1.37 2.80 19.01
CA LEU A 457 -1.56 1.45 19.54
C LEU A 457 -0.43 1.08 20.49
N ASP A 458 -0.76 1.04 21.79
CA ASP A 458 0.04 0.30 22.76
C ASP A 458 -0.24 -1.21 22.67
N LYS A 459 0.60 -2.04 23.32
CA LYS A 459 0.45 -3.51 23.31
C LYS A 459 -0.92 -3.98 23.83
N GLY A 460 -1.49 -3.29 24.82
CA GLY A 460 -2.81 -3.64 25.37
C GLY A 460 -3.94 -3.34 24.39
N ALA A 461 -3.91 -2.18 23.74
CA ALA A 461 -4.83 -1.82 22.67
C ALA A 461 -4.73 -2.79 21.48
N LEU A 462 -3.51 -3.19 21.10
CA LEU A 462 -3.28 -4.17 20.03
C LEU A 462 -3.91 -5.53 20.36
N ASN A 463 -3.70 -6.03 21.59
CA ASN A 463 -4.33 -7.28 22.06
C ASN A 463 -5.87 -7.18 21.97
N MET A 464 -6.44 -6.04 22.37
CA MET A 464 -7.87 -5.82 22.35
C MET A 464 -8.42 -5.75 20.93
N VAL A 465 -7.73 -5.08 19.99
CA VAL A 465 -8.15 -5.01 18.57
C VAL A 465 -8.30 -6.40 17.96
N PHE A 466 -7.32 -7.28 18.17
CA PHE A 466 -7.25 -8.60 17.52
C PHE A 466 -7.71 -9.77 18.40
N GLY A 467 -8.26 -9.51 19.59
CA GLY A 467 -8.72 -10.55 20.51
C GLY A 467 -7.62 -11.53 20.92
N GLY A 468 -6.39 -11.05 21.11
CA GLY A 468 -5.21 -11.87 21.45
C GLY A 468 -4.53 -12.57 20.27
N ASN A 469 -5.04 -12.48 19.04
CA ASN A 469 -4.42 -13.08 17.85
C ASN A 469 -3.37 -12.18 17.18
N ASN A 470 -2.42 -11.63 17.95
CA ASN A 470 -1.43 -10.65 17.48
C ASN A 470 0.03 -11.05 17.74
N HIS A 471 0.30 -12.30 18.12
CA HIS A 471 1.63 -12.80 18.55
C HIS A 471 2.77 -12.56 17.55
N ASN A 472 2.48 -12.29 16.28
CA ASN A 472 3.50 -12.03 15.24
C ASN A 472 3.58 -10.55 14.80
N ILE A 473 2.75 -9.65 15.33
CA ILE A 473 2.71 -8.26 14.88
C ILE A 473 3.76 -7.44 15.65
N CYS A 474 4.84 -7.07 14.96
CA CYS A 474 5.82 -6.12 15.47
C CYS A 474 5.55 -4.73 14.89
N LEU A 475 5.00 -3.83 15.73
CA LEU A 475 4.64 -2.46 15.31
C LEU A 475 5.84 -1.64 14.83
N GLU A 476 7.03 -1.94 15.31
CA GLU A 476 8.25 -1.17 15.03
C GLU A 476 8.87 -1.50 13.66
N THR A 477 8.52 -2.65 13.08
CA THR A 477 9.15 -3.17 11.86
C THR A 477 9.22 -2.16 10.70
N PRO A 478 8.13 -1.48 10.31
CA PRO A 478 8.18 -0.56 9.16
C PRO A 478 9.16 0.59 9.38
N LEU A 479 9.18 1.14 10.60
CA LEU A 479 10.07 2.24 10.95
C LEU A 479 11.52 1.78 11.06
N ARG A 480 11.76 0.60 11.65
CA ARG A 480 13.09 0.01 11.75
C ARG A 480 13.72 -0.22 10.38
N GLN A 481 12.94 -0.73 9.43
CA GLN A 481 13.38 -0.91 8.04
C GLN A 481 13.82 0.40 7.36
N VAL A 482 13.24 1.54 7.74
CA VAL A 482 13.70 2.86 7.26
C VAL A 482 14.95 3.30 8.02
N ALA A 483 14.94 3.19 9.36
CA ALA A 483 16.05 3.60 10.20
C ALA A 483 17.36 2.85 9.88
N ASP A 484 17.26 1.55 9.54
CA ASP A 484 18.40 0.69 9.20
C ASP A 484 19.03 1.08 7.85
N LYS A 485 18.32 1.81 6.97
CA LYS A 485 18.84 2.32 5.69
C LYS A 485 19.66 3.61 5.84
N ILE A 486 19.49 4.34 6.95
CA ILE A 486 20.12 5.64 7.15
C ILE A 486 21.54 5.44 7.71
N ILE A 487 22.55 5.82 6.93
CA ILE A 487 23.98 5.57 7.22
C ILE A 487 24.58 6.66 8.12
N THR A 488 24.08 7.90 8.05
CA THR A 488 24.67 9.02 8.79
C THR A 488 24.57 8.83 10.31
N LYS A 489 25.66 9.17 11.01
CA LYS A 489 25.77 9.14 12.48
C LYS A 489 25.35 10.46 13.14
N ASP A 490 25.18 11.50 12.34
CA ASP A 490 24.68 12.81 12.80
C ASP A 490 23.21 12.65 13.24
N PRO A 491 22.89 12.91 14.53
CA PRO A 491 21.57 12.61 15.08
C PRO A 491 20.47 13.48 14.49
N ILE A 492 20.76 14.73 14.13
CA ILE A 492 19.77 15.66 13.59
C ILE A 492 19.49 15.32 12.12
N LYS A 493 20.52 15.12 11.32
CA LYS A 493 20.34 14.69 9.92
C LYS A 493 19.69 13.32 9.83
N ARG A 494 20.03 12.40 10.72
CA ARG A 494 19.35 11.11 10.84
C ARG A 494 17.86 11.29 11.08
N GLN A 495 17.47 12.21 11.97
CA GLN A 495 16.07 12.51 12.22
C GLN A 495 15.37 13.12 11.00
N VAL A 496 15.99 14.09 10.32
CA VAL A 496 15.41 14.70 9.10
C VAL A 496 15.19 13.66 8.00
N LEU A 497 16.15 12.76 7.78
CA LEU A 497 16.02 11.68 6.78
C LEU A 497 14.92 10.68 7.16
N LEU A 498 14.81 10.35 8.45
CA LEU A 498 13.76 9.47 8.97
C LEU A 498 12.37 10.10 8.80
N ASP A 499 12.22 11.38 9.14
CA ASP A 499 11.01 12.16 8.92
C ASP A 499 10.63 12.17 7.43
N LEU A 500 11.59 12.39 6.54
CA LEU A 500 11.34 12.44 5.11
C LEU A 500 10.89 11.08 4.54
N ASP A 501 11.60 9.99 4.82
CA ASP A 501 11.27 8.66 4.25
C ASP A 501 10.11 7.96 4.97
N PHE A 502 9.89 8.24 6.25
CA PHE A 502 8.83 7.59 7.01
C PHE A 502 7.59 8.46 7.19
N LEU A 503 7.72 9.67 7.72
CA LEU A 503 6.56 10.53 7.93
C LEU A 503 6.09 11.17 6.63
N VAL A 504 6.91 12.00 5.98
CA VAL A 504 6.50 12.78 4.80
C VAL A 504 6.01 11.86 3.70
N LYS A 505 6.80 10.85 3.35
CA LYS A 505 6.48 9.88 2.29
C LYS A 505 5.10 9.24 2.43
N ASN A 506 4.65 8.98 3.66
CA ASN A 506 3.39 8.28 3.92
C ASN A 506 2.24 9.22 4.35
N ARG A 507 2.55 10.37 4.96
CA ARG A 507 1.55 11.24 5.56
C ARG A 507 0.98 12.26 4.59
N VAL A 508 1.80 12.84 3.71
CA VAL A 508 1.38 13.92 2.78
C VAL A 508 0.31 13.49 1.78
N ASP A 509 0.02 12.19 1.71
CA ASP A 509 -1.10 11.62 0.95
C ASP A 509 -2.42 12.35 1.24
N TYR A 510 -2.62 12.83 2.48
CA TYR A 510 -3.84 13.56 2.85
C TYR A 510 -4.10 14.80 1.98
N ILE A 511 -3.08 15.64 1.76
CA ILE A 511 -3.26 16.89 1.03
C ILE A 511 -3.32 16.64 -0.48
N PHE A 512 -2.54 15.68 -0.99
CA PHE A 512 -2.61 15.30 -2.40
C PHE A 512 -3.97 14.71 -2.77
N TYR A 513 -4.56 13.85 -1.91
CA TYR A 513 -5.89 13.31 -2.18
C TYR A 513 -6.99 14.34 -1.93
N ALA A 514 -6.84 15.23 -0.96
CA ALA A 514 -7.74 16.37 -0.81
C ALA A 514 -7.75 17.25 -2.07
N ALA A 515 -6.58 17.47 -2.69
CA ALA A 515 -6.44 18.24 -3.92
C ALA A 515 -6.98 17.49 -5.14
N LYS A 516 -6.56 16.24 -5.35
CA LYS A 516 -6.99 15.38 -6.46
C LYS A 516 -8.50 15.18 -6.48
N THR A 517 -9.12 14.92 -5.33
CA THR A 517 -10.59 14.74 -5.22
C THR A 517 -11.39 16.02 -5.48
N ASN A 518 -10.71 17.17 -5.52
CA ASN A 518 -11.25 18.47 -5.90
C ASN A 518 -10.77 18.93 -7.29
N ASN A 519 -9.94 18.17 -8.02
CA ASN A 519 -9.30 18.60 -9.27
C ASN A 519 -8.54 19.93 -9.09
N VAL A 520 -7.67 19.98 -8.08
CA VAL A 520 -6.79 21.11 -7.76
C VAL A 520 -5.35 20.61 -7.75
N ASP A 521 -4.44 21.40 -8.32
CA ASP A 521 -3.01 21.20 -8.23
C ASP A 521 -2.50 21.78 -6.92
N VAL A 522 -1.85 20.95 -6.10
CA VAL A 522 -1.26 21.38 -4.84
C VAL A 522 0.26 21.39 -4.93
N PHE A 523 0.86 22.47 -4.44
CA PHE A 523 2.29 22.69 -4.40
C PHE A 523 2.78 22.71 -2.95
N LEU A 524 3.82 21.93 -2.68
CA LEU A 524 4.48 21.81 -1.38
C LEU A 524 5.93 22.31 -1.53
N PRO A 525 6.19 23.63 -1.47
CA PRO A 525 7.51 24.19 -1.79
C PRO A 525 8.63 23.58 -0.95
N TYR A 526 8.37 23.37 0.33
CA TYR A 526 9.35 22.78 1.25
C TYR A 526 9.82 21.40 0.80
N LEU A 527 8.96 20.60 0.18
CA LEU A 527 9.31 19.26 -0.27
C LEU A 527 9.99 19.21 -1.64
N ASP A 528 10.40 20.37 -2.17
CA ASP A 528 11.18 20.43 -3.39
C ASP A 528 12.59 19.87 -3.20
N LYS A 529 13.05 19.05 -4.15
CA LYS A 529 14.35 18.37 -4.09
C LYS A 529 15.52 19.33 -3.83
N LYS A 530 15.49 20.56 -4.34
CA LYS A 530 16.58 21.53 -4.11
C LYS A 530 16.64 21.97 -2.65
N LEU A 531 15.49 22.27 -2.05
CA LEU A 531 15.41 22.68 -0.64
C LEU A 531 15.75 21.53 0.30
N ILE A 532 15.31 20.31 -0.02
CA ILE A 532 15.66 19.12 0.76
C ILE A 532 17.16 18.87 0.74
N ASN A 533 17.77 18.88 -0.45
CA ASN A 533 19.22 18.69 -0.59
C ASN A 533 20.03 19.79 0.11
N PHE A 534 19.51 21.01 0.16
CA PHE A 534 20.12 22.09 0.93
C PHE A 534 19.93 21.89 2.43
N ALA A 535 18.74 21.49 2.87
CA ALA A 535 18.43 21.28 4.28
C ALA A 535 19.35 20.23 4.92
N LEU A 536 19.66 19.16 4.19
CA LEU A 536 20.60 18.12 4.66
C LEU A 536 22.05 18.59 4.82
N LYS A 537 22.41 19.78 4.31
CA LYS A 537 23.74 20.39 4.45
C LYS A 537 23.81 21.44 5.56
N ILE A 538 22.68 21.83 6.15
CA ILE A 538 22.64 22.84 7.21
C ILE A 538 23.38 22.31 8.46
N PRO A 539 24.22 23.14 9.12
CA PRO A 539 24.77 22.82 10.44
C PRO A 539 23.70 22.65 11.53
N ASP A 540 23.89 21.70 12.45
CA ASP A 540 22.89 21.40 13.49
C ASP A 540 22.56 22.62 14.38
N GLU A 541 23.57 23.43 14.68
CA GLU A 541 23.48 24.70 15.43
C GLU A 541 22.62 25.78 14.75
N ASP A 542 22.37 25.65 13.45
CA ASP A 542 21.49 26.55 12.71
C ASP A 542 20.03 26.05 12.70
N LEU A 543 19.82 24.73 12.87
CA LEU A 543 18.47 24.16 12.94
C LEU A 543 17.79 24.45 14.29
N PHE A 544 18.59 24.56 15.36
CA PHE A 544 18.15 24.92 16.71
C PHE A 544 19.10 25.92 17.36
N ASN A 545 18.56 26.94 18.03
CA ASN A 545 19.37 27.80 18.90
C ASN A 545 19.50 27.21 20.32
N ALA A 546 20.33 27.83 21.16
CA ALA A 546 20.53 27.47 22.57
C ALA A 546 19.24 27.44 23.42
N SER A 547 18.18 28.14 22.99
CA SER A 547 16.85 28.12 23.63
C SER A 547 15.90 27.06 23.04
N TYR A 548 16.39 26.18 22.17
CA TYR A 548 15.63 25.17 21.45
C TYR A 548 14.43 25.74 20.69
N GLN A 549 14.61 26.92 20.09
CA GLN A 549 13.60 27.53 19.23
C GLN A 549 13.47 26.72 17.94
N GLN A 550 12.29 26.13 17.75
CA GLN A 550 11.93 25.41 16.52
C GLN A 550 12.05 26.30 15.29
N LYS A 551 12.51 25.70 14.18
CA LYS A 551 12.66 26.35 12.87
C LYS A 551 13.59 27.57 12.92
N HIS A 552 14.71 27.46 13.64
CA HIS A 552 15.60 28.59 13.89
C HIS A 552 16.10 29.24 12.58
N LEU A 553 16.73 28.47 11.70
CA LEU A 553 17.21 28.98 10.41
C LEU A 553 16.07 29.59 9.56
N LEU A 554 14.89 28.98 9.53
CA LEU A 554 13.76 29.52 8.77
C LEU A 554 13.31 30.88 9.34
N ARG A 555 13.34 31.07 10.67
CA ARG A 555 13.07 32.37 11.28
C ARG A 555 14.14 33.40 10.91
N GLN A 556 15.42 33.01 10.87
CA GLN A 556 16.50 33.91 10.46
C GLN A 556 16.37 34.33 8.99
N ALA A 557 16.09 33.40 8.08
CA ALA A 557 15.90 33.69 6.65
C ALA A 557 14.78 34.71 6.37
N PHE A 558 13.79 34.79 7.26
CA PHE A 558 12.64 35.69 7.15
C PHE A 558 12.63 36.83 8.19
N LYS A 559 13.72 37.04 8.96
CA LYS A 559 13.77 37.99 10.08
C LYS A 559 13.41 39.42 9.71
N GLU A 560 13.85 39.87 8.54
CA GLU A 560 13.62 41.23 8.02
C GLU A 560 12.43 41.30 7.05
N LYS A 561 11.76 40.17 6.82
CA LYS A 561 10.74 39.99 5.78
C LYS A 561 9.35 39.78 6.36
N LEU A 562 9.27 39.07 7.49
CA LEU A 562 8.04 38.80 8.20
C LEU A 562 7.94 39.65 9.47
N PRO A 563 6.72 40.02 9.90
CA PRO A 563 6.53 40.70 11.17
C PRO A 563 7.08 39.91 12.35
N VAL A 564 7.60 40.63 13.36
CA VAL A 564 8.15 40.04 14.59
C VAL A 564 7.17 39.07 15.26
N TRP A 565 5.87 39.38 15.26
CA TRP A 565 4.85 38.52 15.85
C TRP A 565 4.69 37.17 15.13
N VAL A 566 5.03 37.06 13.84
CA VAL A 566 5.07 35.78 13.12
C VAL A 566 6.31 34.99 13.57
N LEU A 567 7.44 35.70 13.68
CA LEU A 567 8.75 35.13 14.05
C LEU A 567 8.86 34.73 15.52
N SER A 568 8.00 35.24 16.41
CA SER A 568 7.94 34.85 17.82
C SER A 568 6.82 33.84 18.12
N ARG A 569 5.89 33.62 17.19
CA ARG A 569 4.75 32.72 17.40
C ARG A 569 5.22 31.27 17.57
N LYS A 570 4.69 30.64 18.63
CA LYS A 570 4.84 29.20 18.89
C LYS A 570 3.98 28.39 17.92
N LYS A 571 4.43 27.19 17.56
CA LYS A 571 3.64 26.28 16.73
C LYS A 571 2.33 25.91 17.44
N GLU A 572 1.23 26.00 16.70
CA GLU A 572 -0.10 25.59 17.13
C GLU A 572 -0.59 24.48 16.19
N GLY A 573 -1.16 23.41 16.76
CA GLY A 573 -1.67 22.29 15.97
C GLY A 573 -3.04 22.57 15.39
N PHE A 574 -3.34 21.98 14.22
CA PHE A 574 -4.66 22.07 13.59
C PHE A 574 -5.48 20.79 13.84
N THR A 575 -5.80 20.55 15.11
CA THR A 575 -6.42 19.31 15.56
C THR A 575 -7.95 19.40 15.58
N PRO A 576 -8.68 18.46 14.95
CA PRO A 576 -10.14 18.39 15.08
C PRO A 576 -10.59 18.21 16.53
N PRO A 577 -11.70 18.83 16.95
CA PRO A 577 -12.27 18.62 18.27
C PRO A 577 -13.03 17.29 18.31
N PHE A 578 -12.31 16.16 18.27
CA PHE A 578 -12.88 14.82 18.11
C PHE A 578 -14.00 14.48 19.09
N LYS A 579 -13.89 14.95 20.34
CA LYS A 579 -14.95 14.79 21.33
C LYS A 579 -16.26 15.44 20.84
N LEU A 580 -16.21 16.71 20.44
CA LEU A 580 -17.37 17.44 19.94
C LEU A 580 -17.92 16.79 18.66
N TRP A 581 -17.02 16.41 17.74
CA TRP A 581 -17.37 15.72 16.51
C TRP A 581 -18.09 14.39 16.76
N TYR A 582 -17.62 13.60 17.73
CA TYR A 582 -18.28 12.38 18.15
C TYR A 582 -19.70 12.63 18.66
N TYR A 583 -19.90 13.54 19.61
CA TYR A 583 -21.22 13.76 20.21
C TYR A 583 -22.23 14.34 19.21
N SER A 584 -21.78 15.26 18.36
CA SER A 584 -22.64 15.89 17.34
C SER A 584 -23.04 14.91 16.24
N ASN A 585 -22.32 13.79 16.10
CA ASN A 585 -22.57 12.77 15.07
C ASN A 585 -22.70 11.36 15.66
N LYS A 586 -23.15 11.23 16.91
CA LYS A 586 -23.11 9.96 17.66
C LYS A 586 -23.72 8.79 16.89
N GLU A 587 -24.89 8.99 16.29
CA GLU A 587 -25.57 7.96 15.52
C GLU A 587 -24.76 7.50 14.30
N PHE A 588 -24.26 8.45 13.50
CA PHE A 588 -23.39 8.17 12.35
C PHE A 588 -22.12 7.43 12.76
N VAL A 589 -21.46 7.90 13.83
CA VAL A 589 -20.21 7.31 14.30
C VAL A 589 -20.45 5.88 14.79
N VAL A 590 -21.44 5.65 15.65
CA VAL A 590 -21.73 4.30 16.18
C VAL A 590 -22.15 3.35 15.08
N LYS A 591 -23.05 3.76 14.17
CA LYS A 591 -23.46 2.94 13.01
C LYS A 591 -22.27 2.56 12.13
N THR A 592 -21.31 3.48 11.96
CA THR A 592 -20.08 3.22 11.20
C THR A 592 -19.16 2.26 11.96
N LEU A 593 -18.87 2.51 13.23
CA LEU A 593 -17.95 1.70 14.04
C LEU A 593 -18.38 0.24 14.17
N VAL A 594 -19.68 -0.07 14.23
CA VAL A 594 -20.16 -1.46 14.30
C VAL A 594 -19.73 -2.29 13.09
N LYS A 595 -19.54 -1.67 11.92
CA LYS A 595 -19.06 -2.34 10.70
C LYS A 595 -17.58 -2.74 10.77
N ALA A 596 -16.81 -2.21 11.74
CA ALA A 596 -15.41 -2.57 11.95
C ALA A 596 -15.20 -4.08 12.21
N LYS A 597 -16.23 -4.78 12.70
CA LYS A 597 -16.19 -6.23 12.90
C LYS A 597 -15.94 -6.99 11.58
N ASN A 598 -16.43 -6.47 10.46
CA ASN A 598 -16.30 -7.10 9.14
C ASN A 598 -14.85 -7.09 8.63
N ILE A 599 -13.97 -6.29 9.23
CA ILE A 599 -12.57 -6.13 8.85
C ILE A 599 -11.60 -6.58 9.95
N GLY A 600 -12.08 -7.40 10.89
CA GLY A 600 -11.24 -8.06 11.90
C GLY A 600 -11.01 -7.27 13.19
N ILE A 601 -11.77 -6.20 13.44
CA ILE A 601 -11.69 -5.44 14.71
C ILE A 601 -12.69 -6.03 15.72
N SER A 602 -12.20 -6.35 16.93
CA SER A 602 -13.02 -6.97 17.97
C SER A 602 -14.17 -6.07 18.44
N SER A 603 -15.27 -6.70 18.86
CA SER A 603 -16.40 -6.00 19.47
C SER A 603 -16.01 -5.27 20.75
N ASP A 604 -15.06 -5.81 21.50
CA ASP A 604 -14.64 -5.27 22.80
C ASP A 604 -13.81 -4.01 22.63
N TYR A 605 -12.98 -3.94 21.59
CA TYR A 605 -12.28 -2.71 21.24
C TYR A 605 -13.25 -1.59 20.86
N ILE A 606 -14.28 -1.90 20.06
CA ILE A 606 -15.31 -0.93 19.67
C ILE A 606 -16.05 -0.42 20.92
N LYS A 607 -16.49 -1.32 21.81
CA LYS A 607 -17.16 -0.95 23.08
C LYS A 607 -16.24 -0.08 23.94
N TYR A 608 -14.97 -0.45 24.07
CA TYR A 608 -13.97 0.31 24.81
C TYR A 608 -13.88 1.75 24.32
N LEU A 609 -13.76 1.97 22.99
CA LEU A 609 -13.70 3.31 22.42
C LEU A 609 -14.98 4.13 22.70
N VAL A 610 -16.16 3.52 22.52
CA VAL A 610 -17.46 4.17 22.72
C VAL A 610 -17.69 4.58 24.18
N ILE A 611 -17.26 3.76 25.14
CA ILE A 611 -17.37 4.05 26.58
C ILE A 611 -16.36 5.15 26.98
N ASN A 612 -15.11 5.03 26.53
CA ASN A 612 -14.01 5.86 27.02
C ASN A 612 -13.87 7.22 26.33
N VAL A 613 -14.61 7.48 25.23
CA VAL A 613 -14.66 8.82 24.61
C VAL A 613 -15.24 9.89 25.56
N LYS A 614 -15.96 9.47 26.61
CA LYS A 614 -16.47 10.36 27.65
C LYS A 614 -15.40 10.81 28.65
N ASN A 615 -14.53 9.87 29.07
CA ASN A 615 -13.79 9.92 30.35
C ASN A 615 -12.25 9.94 30.21
N SER A 616 -11.68 9.69 29.04
CA SER A 616 -10.22 9.62 28.84
C SER A 616 -9.62 10.93 28.28
N ASN A 617 -8.27 11.02 28.25
CA ASN A 617 -7.51 12.08 27.58
C ASN A 617 -8.04 12.32 26.15
N LYS A 618 -8.84 13.40 26.01
CA LYS A 618 -9.85 13.62 24.95
C LYS A 618 -9.36 13.49 23.51
N TYR A 619 -8.04 13.62 23.27
CA TYR A 619 -7.43 13.54 21.96
C TYR A 619 -7.21 12.10 21.47
N ILE A 620 -6.66 11.21 22.30
CA ILE A 620 -6.17 9.88 21.84
C ILE A 620 -7.33 8.96 21.45
N ILE A 621 -8.36 8.84 22.30
CA ILE A 621 -9.55 8.03 21.95
C ILE A 621 -10.29 8.63 20.75
N GLY A 622 -10.34 9.97 20.66
CA GLY A 622 -10.90 10.66 19.50
C GLY A 622 -10.19 10.32 18.20
N MET A 623 -8.85 10.32 18.22
CA MET A 623 -8.00 9.89 17.10
C MET A 623 -8.23 8.42 16.74
N LYS A 624 -8.33 7.50 17.71
CA LYS A 624 -8.63 6.09 17.44
C LYS A 624 -9.97 5.91 16.73
N ILE A 625 -11.00 6.63 17.18
CA ILE A 625 -12.32 6.65 16.52
C ILE A 625 -12.18 7.21 15.10
N TRP A 626 -11.45 8.31 14.91
CA TRP A 626 -11.19 8.91 13.60
C TRP A 626 -10.51 7.94 12.62
N LEU A 627 -9.52 7.17 13.07
CA LEU A 627 -8.86 6.15 12.27
C LEU A 627 -9.84 5.07 11.81
N LEU A 628 -10.71 4.60 12.70
CA LEU A 628 -11.74 3.62 12.35
C LEU A 628 -12.79 4.18 11.38
N LEU A 629 -13.20 5.45 11.54
CA LEU A 629 -14.13 6.08 10.61
C LEU A 629 -13.54 6.15 9.19
N ASN A 630 -12.27 6.53 9.06
CA ASN A 630 -11.57 6.57 7.78
C ASN A 630 -11.46 5.18 7.16
N LEU A 631 -11.00 4.20 7.95
CA LEU A 631 -10.85 2.81 7.54
C LEU A 631 -12.16 2.20 7.04
N ILE A 632 -13.25 2.38 7.78
CA ILE A 632 -14.56 1.79 7.45
C ILE A 632 -15.21 2.52 6.27
N SER A 633 -15.07 3.85 6.20
CA SER A 633 -15.56 4.63 5.05
C SER A 633 -14.84 4.23 3.77
N TRP A 634 -13.52 4.04 3.87
CA TRP A 634 -12.71 3.49 2.81
C TRP A 634 -13.17 2.07 2.43
N HIS A 635 -13.21 1.12 3.37
CA HIS A 635 -13.53 -0.28 3.08
C HIS A 635 -14.92 -0.44 2.44
N ASN A 636 -15.94 0.25 2.97
CA ASN A 636 -17.29 0.19 2.43
C ASN A 636 -17.42 0.72 1.00
N ARG A 637 -16.51 1.58 0.52
CA ARG A 637 -16.53 2.09 -0.87
C ARG A 637 -16.47 0.94 -1.89
N LEU A 638 -15.81 -0.16 -1.52
CA LEU A 638 -15.61 -1.34 -2.35
C LEU A 638 -16.88 -2.19 -2.50
N SER A 639 -17.87 -1.96 -1.64
CA SER A 639 -19.19 -2.62 -1.68
C SER A 639 -20.21 -1.86 -2.53
N TYR A 640 -19.89 -0.66 -3.02
CA TYR A 640 -20.76 0.05 -3.96
C TYR A 640 -20.52 -0.52 -5.36
N PRO A 641 -21.59 -0.84 -6.12
CA PRO A 641 -21.43 -1.29 -7.49
C PRO A 641 -20.68 -0.20 -8.26
N LYS A 642 -19.53 -0.57 -8.85
CA LYS A 642 -18.86 0.26 -9.85
C LYS A 642 -19.91 0.53 -10.92
N LYS A 643 -20.51 1.73 -10.93
CA LYS A 643 -21.17 2.21 -12.13
C LYS A 643 -20.09 2.22 -13.19
N THR A 644 -20.24 1.32 -14.15
CA THR A 644 -19.50 1.28 -15.41
C THR A 644 -19.41 2.70 -15.96
N GLN A 645 -18.25 3.35 -15.82
CA GLN A 645 -17.86 4.40 -16.74
C GLN A 645 -17.39 3.70 -18.01
N LEU A 646 -18.38 3.29 -18.80
CA LEU A 646 -18.25 3.12 -20.25
C LEU A 646 -18.78 4.42 -20.85
N SER A 647 -17.86 5.30 -21.21
CA SER A 647 -17.95 6.26 -22.33
C SER A 647 -16.62 7.00 -22.42
#